data_AF-A0A1F7FX49-F1
#
_entry.id   AF-A0A1F7FX49-F1
#
_cell.length_a   1.000
_cell.length_b   1.000
_cell.length_c   1.000
_cell.angle_alpha   90.00
_cell.angle_beta   90.00
_cell.angle_gamma   90.00
#
_symmetry.space_group_name_H-M   'P 1'
#
loop_
_entity.id
_entity.type
_entity.pdbx_description
1 polymer ?
#
loop_
_entity_poly.entity_id
_entity_poly.type
_entity_poly.pdbx_seq_one_letter_code
_entity_poly.pdbx_strand_id
1 'polypeptide(L)'
;MKKIAIAILLLVVVPLALLALVELVAYGAGYGYDTSLFIKDNMPDGKPCLRINYQAARRFFPGNLARRPLPEIMPALKPEKRLRIFVLGESAARGEKLADFSFARMLETALNKGSSEQVAEVINTGIPAINSWVLREFCKETIDYQPDALVIYAGHNEFIGPYGPASVFGLAKNRAAALTGIWASSLRIIQALKTDRLPTELARGWQGLEMFLKNSIPADSPAVTECLSNWQANMQDIFKMAEERKIPVIWCRVPVNHKDCPPFMSDIRGLSQADQDKIRTLGEKISENDTSTAARLASELEKTAKNHALYNYMVALLNPDTNNRTLARELFRNAVDLDCFRVRTTHAFNAAAQERAELHGAKKVFVDDIFAEKSDRQNIGKDLIYDHVHLTVRGHYFVARGIYSAMAETPLRSRMPTGLSFPGEEEMLQLLGYSKTDAIANLEHIISSMSRPPFTMQYNNAQHLADLAKELTELQHKSSKADDIEVTRTALNRQPYNHQTAARLAMLLNDQPQDATALFEQSLKLNPFNIDTLNNLASLKIQQNQLAEAEALLNRALELAPGFARAYFNLGLVAAARKESEKAATFYQAAAAADPAMFLALRNLANLHFRNREFNQAKIVYEMAAKTAPDDMPSQLGIGNCLMELKQSAMAIEIYQRAATAFADSPLPRYSLGKAFEGSEKMPEAAQQYELAAKLGHLPSLQQLINLQLQEKVSLSADHFAKLCQLGCEMTAFKDPWFNQTLAISHAQRGELDEALGILHRAAELAREQQQTALLQEIETNIDTIMENR
;
A
#
# COMPACT_ATOMS: atom_id res chain seq x y z
N MET A 1 49.64 -2.99 41.05
CA MET A 1 48.21 -2.81 41.43
C MET A 1 47.72 -1.37 41.27
N LYS A 2 48.28 -0.35 41.97
CA LYS A 2 47.82 1.06 41.83
C LYS A 2 47.85 1.63 40.39
N LYS A 3 48.91 1.38 39.61
CA LYS A 3 49.00 1.85 38.21
C LYS A 3 47.94 1.21 37.29
N ILE A 4 47.63 -0.06 37.50
CA ILE A 4 46.59 -0.79 36.75
C ILE A 4 45.20 -0.25 37.14
N ALA A 5 44.96 -0.01 38.43
CA ALA A 5 43.71 0.59 38.90
C ALA A 5 43.50 2.02 38.34
N ILE A 6 44.55 2.84 38.31
CA ILE A 6 44.50 4.18 37.71
C ILE A 6 44.27 4.09 36.19
N ALA A 7 44.91 3.15 35.49
CA ALA A 7 44.68 2.93 34.07
C ALA A 7 43.24 2.48 33.79
N ILE A 8 42.67 1.55 34.57
CA ILE A 8 41.27 1.13 34.45
C ILE A 8 40.33 2.31 34.73
N LEU A 9 40.62 3.11 35.77
CA LEU A 9 39.84 4.29 36.09
C LEU A 9 39.81 5.29 34.92
N LEU A 10 40.97 5.63 34.36
CA LEU A 10 41.09 6.65 33.31
C LEU A 10 40.68 6.16 31.92
N LEU A 11 40.94 4.90 31.58
CA LEU A 11 40.68 4.37 30.22
C LEU A 11 39.30 3.71 30.07
N VAL A 12 38.65 3.32 31.18
CA VAL A 12 37.36 2.62 31.13
C VAL A 12 36.31 3.36 31.94
N VAL A 13 36.54 3.59 33.23
CA VAL A 13 35.49 4.12 34.12
C VAL A 13 35.14 5.57 33.78
N VAL A 14 36.13 6.44 33.64
CA VAL A 14 35.90 7.87 33.32
C VAL A 14 35.20 8.05 31.97
N PRO A 15 35.64 7.41 30.86
CA PRO A 15 34.91 7.49 29.59
C PRO A 15 33.48 6.97 29.67
N LEU A 16 33.23 5.84 30.34
CA LEU A 16 31.87 5.31 30.51
C LEU A 16 30.99 6.24 31.35
N ALA A 17 31.53 6.85 32.40
CA ALA A 17 30.81 7.84 33.21
C ALA A 17 30.46 9.10 32.40
N LEU A 18 31.36 9.57 31.54
CA LEU A 18 31.09 10.68 30.64
C LEU A 18 30.00 10.34 29.62
N LEU A 19 30.06 9.16 28.99
CA LEU A 19 29.03 8.71 28.07
C LEU A 19 27.67 8.56 28.76
N ALA A 20 27.65 8.03 29.99
CA ALA A 20 26.43 7.94 30.80
C ALA A 20 25.87 9.33 31.14
N LEU A 21 26.73 10.30 31.45
CA LEU A 21 26.31 11.69 31.67
C LEU A 21 25.70 12.31 30.40
N VAL A 22 26.33 12.11 29.24
CA VAL A 22 25.81 12.59 27.94
C VAL A 22 24.44 11.97 27.64
N GLU A 23 24.29 10.66 27.87
CA GLU A 23 23.02 9.96 27.71
C GLU A 23 21.93 10.53 28.63
N LEU A 24 22.24 10.77 29.91
CA LEU A 24 21.31 11.37 30.88
C LEU A 24 20.90 12.80 30.48
N VAL A 25 21.85 13.61 30.02
CA VAL A 25 21.58 14.98 29.54
C VAL A 25 20.71 14.93 28.28
N ALA A 26 21.03 14.07 27.32
CA ALA A 26 20.24 13.90 26.09
C ALA A 26 18.81 13.43 26.42
N TYR A 27 18.66 12.46 27.32
CA TYR A 27 17.36 11.99 27.79
C TYR A 27 16.57 13.11 28.48
N GLY A 28 17.18 13.85 29.41
CA GLY A 28 16.55 14.96 30.13
C GLY A 28 16.15 16.13 29.24
N ALA A 29 16.87 16.35 28.13
CA ALA A 29 16.54 17.36 27.12
C ALA A 29 15.47 16.89 26.10
N GLY A 30 14.96 15.65 26.23
CA GLY A 30 13.99 15.08 25.31
C GLY A 30 14.56 14.73 23.93
N TYR A 31 15.88 14.57 23.82
CA TYR A 31 16.53 14.22 22.55
C TYR A 31 16.25 12.76 22.15
N GLY A 32 16.15 12.51 20.84
CA GLY A 32 15.92 11.19 20.28
C GLY A 32 14.45 10.75 20.34
N TYR A 33 14.20 9.44 20.31
CA TYR A 33 12.85 8.87 20.35
C TYR A 33 12.77 7.67 21.31
N ASP A 34 11.58 7.47 21.87
CA ASP A 34 11.27 6.27 22.66
C ASP A 34 11.30 5.04 21.74
N THR A 35 11.93 3.97 22.20
CA THR A 35 12.09 2.71 21.47
C THR A 35 11.18 1.60 21.97
N SER A 36 10.39 1.86 23.01
CA SER A 36 9.40 0.89 23.50
C SER A 36 8.34 0.60 22.43
N LEU A 37 7.76 -0.58 22.48
CA LEU A 37 6.64 -0.96 21.61
C LEU A 37 5.38 -0.16 21.98
N PHE A 38 5.13 0.05 23.27
CA PHE A 38 4.00 0.83 23.78
C PHE A 38 4.47 2.00 24.65
N ILE A 39 3.80 3.14 24.51
CA ILE A 39 3.99 4.34 25.33
C ILE A 39 2.84 4.41 26.34
N LYS A 40 3.19 4.68 27.61
CA LYS A 40 2.22 5.01 28.65
C LYS A 40 1.65 6.40 28.38
N ASP A 41 0.33 6.50 28.31
CA ASP A 41 -0.38 7.74 28.05
C ASP A 41 -1.73 7.73 28.80
N ASN A 42 -2.55 8.78 28.66
CA ASN A 42 -3.88 8.86 29.25
C ASN A 42 -4.95 9.03 28.18
N MET A 43 -6.06 8.32 28.38
CA MET A 43 -7.30 8.59 27.64
C MET A 43 -7.81 10.00 27.95
N PRO A 44 -8.70 10.58 27.13
CA PRO A 44 -9.25 11.92 27.37
C PRO A 44 -10.01 12.04 28.69
N ASP A 45 -10.50 10.92 29.24
CA ASP A 45 -11.13 10.85 30.57
C ASP A 45 -10.13 10.69 31.74
N GLY A 46 -8.83 10.76 31.46
CA GLY A 46 -7.74 10.66 32.44
C GLY A 46 -7.32 9.25 32.82
N LYS A 47 -7.97 8.20 32.28
CA LYS A 47 -7.58 6.81 32.59
C LYS A 47 -6.25 6.44 31.92
N PRO A 48 -5.34 5.75 32.63
CA PRO A 48 -4.05 5.36 32.07
C PRO A 48 -4.21 4.26 31.03
N CYS A 49 -3.52 4.42 29.91
CA CYS A 49 -3.51 3.50 28.78
C CYS A 49 -2.09 3.25 28.28
N LEU A 50 -1.96 2.20 27.49
CA LEU A 50 -0.79 1.89 26.68
C LEU A 50 -1.21 2.05 25.22
N ARG A 51 -0.63 3.04 24.55
CA ARG A 51 -0.81 3.24 23.11
C ARG A 51 0.41 2.74 22.36
N ILE A 52 0.20 2.26 21.14
CA ILE A 52 1.32 1.88 20.29
C ILE A 52 2.29 3.06 20.08
N ASN A 53 3.57 2.76 20.03
CA ASN A 53 4.59 3.70 19.61
C ASN A 53 4.80 3.60 18.09
N TYR A 54 4.32 4.58 17.32
CA TYR A 54 4.52 4.61 15.87
C TYR A 54 6.00 4.70 15.45
N GLN A 55 6.91 5.01 16.38
CA GLN A 55 8.36 5.04 16.15
C GLN A 55 9.08 3.75 16.58
N ALA A 56 8.39 2.76 17.16
CA ALA A 56 9.00 1.52 17.68
C ALA A 56 9.91 0.83 16.64
N ALA A 57 9.48 0.81 15.37
CA ALA A 57 10.24 0.21 14.29
C ALA A 57 11.58 0.92 14.00
N ARG A 58 11.73 2.22 14.32
CA ARG A 58 12.99 2.96 14.11
C ARG A 58 14.14 2.39 14.94
N ARG A 59 13.85 1.55 15.94
CA ARG A 59 14.88 0.79 16.66
C ARG A 59 15.62 -0.19 15.73
N PHE A 60 14.90 -0.79 14.79
CA PHE A 60 15.36 -1.90 13.95
C PHE A 60 15.62 -1.50 12.48
N PHE A 61 14.99 -0.43 12.01
CA PHE A 61 15.13 0.06 10.64
C PHE A 61 15.80 1.44 10.60
N PRO A 62 16.57 1.74 9.53
CA PRO A 62 17.13 3.07 9.33
C PRO A 62 16.10 4.06 8.75
N GLY A 63 16.09 5.29 9.25
CA GLY A 63 15.36 6.42 8.67
C GLY A 63 13.90 6.15 8.31
N ASN A 64 13.51 6.56 7.09
CA ASN A 64 12.15 6.44 6.55
C ASN A 64 11.78 5.02 6.07
N LEU A 65 12.66 4.02 6.22
CA LEU A 65 12.32 2.61 5.96
C LEU A 65 11.55 1.98 7.12
N ALA A 66 11.55 2.61 8.30
CA ALA A 66 10.80 2.14 9.47
C ALA A 66 9.30 2.04 9.15
N ARG A 67 8.76 0.84 9.28
CA ARG A 67 7.35 0.55 9.00
C ARG A 67 6.49 0.84 10.23
N ARG A 68 5.30 1.39 10.00
CA ARG A 68 4.38 1.77 11.08
C ARG A 68 3.68 0.53 11.66
N PRO A 69 3.60 0.37 12.99
CA PRO A 69 2.75 -0.65 13.62
C PRO A 69 1.25 -0.34 13.42
N LEU A 70 0.38 -1.28 13.80
CA LEU A 70 -1.06 -1.06 13.86
C LEU A 70 -1.41 -0.10 15.01
N PRO A 71 -2.50 0.69 14.92
CA PRO A 71 -2.88 1.68 15.91
C PRO A 71 -3.48 1.05 17.19
N GLU A 72 -2.78 0.10 17.79
CA GLU A 72 -3.25 -0.65 18.97
C GLU A 72 -3.26 0.22 20.22
N ILE A 73 -4.27 0.02 21.05
CA ILE A 73 -4.45 0.68 22.34
C ILE A 73 -5.02 -0.32 23.36
N MET A 74 -4.57 -0.25 24.61
CA MET A 74 -5.11 -1.04 25.71
C MET A 74 -5.07 -0.29 27.04
N PRO A 75 -5.91 -0.65 28.03
CA PRO A 75 -5.78 -0.14 29.38
C PRO A 75 -4.40 -0.47 29.98
N ALA A 76 -3.76 0.46 30.68
CA ALA A 76 -2.43 0.21 31.26
C ALA A 76 -2.46 -0.89 32.32
N LEU A 77 -3.53 -0.92 33.12
CA LEU A 77 -3.88 -2.02 34.02
C LEU A 77 -4.99 -2.84 33.36
N LYS A 78 -4.77 -4.15 33.18
CA LYS A 78 -5.77 -5.02 32.57
C LYS A 78 -6.99 -5.14 33.50
N PRO A 79 -8.23 -4.94 33.01
CA PRO A 79 -9.43 -5.23 33.78
C PRO A 79 -9.49 -6.70 34.21
N GLU A 80 -9.91 -6.98 35.44
CA GLU A 80 -9.81 -8.31 36.07
C GLU A 80 -10.44 -9.45 35.24
N LYS A 81 -11.61 -9.20 34.65
CA LYS A 81 -12.34 -10.20 33.85
C LYS A 81 -11.92 -10.24 32.38
N ARG A 82 -11.09 -9.30 31.92
CA ARG A 82 -10.71 -9.18 30.51
C ARG A 82 -9.57 -10.14 30.17
N LEU A 83 -9.71 -10.87 29.07
CA LEU A 83 -8.61 -11.62 28.46
C LEU A 83 -7.72 -10.67 27.64
N ARG A 84 -6.40 -10.73 27.84
CA ARG A 84 -5.42 -9.99 27.04
C ARG A 84 -4.50 -10.96 26.31
N ILE A 85 -4.56 -10.95 24.98
CA ILE A 85 -3.78 -11.85 24.14
C ILE A 85 -2.88 -11.00 23.26
N PHE A 86 -1.58 -11.30 23.19
CA PHE A 86 -0.69 -10.65 22.22
C PHE A 86 -0.40 -11.59 21.07
N VAL A 87 -0.53 -11.08 19.85
CA VAL A 87 -0.06 -11.75 18.63
C VAL A 87 1.32 -11.18 18.29
N LEU A 88 2.34 -12.04 18.42
CA LEU A 88 3.70 -11.79 17.94
C LEU A 88 3.82 -12.39 16.54
N GLY A 89 4.02 -11.54 15.54
CA GLY A 89 4.11 -12.00 14.16
C GLY A 89 4.58 -10.96 13.17
N GLU A 90 4.69 -11.36 11.92
CA GLU A 90 5.27 -10.56 10.83
C GLU A 90 4.15 -9.96 9.96
N SER A 91 4.41 -9.65 8.68
CA SER A 91 3.42 -9.10 7.73
C SER A 91 2.17 -9.98 7.58
N ALA A 92 2.34 -11.30 7.46
CA ALA A 92 1.23 -12.24 7.33
C ALA A 92 0.34 -12.27 8.58
N ALA A 93 0.91 -12.10 9.78
CA ALA A 93 0.16 -12.03 11.02
C ALA A 93 -0.55 -10.68 11.21
N ARG A 94 0.09 -9.60 10.77
CA ARG A 94 -0.52 -8.27 10.71
C ARG A 94 -1.78 -8.27 9.84
N GLY A 95 -1.76 -9.00 8.72
CA GLY A 95 -2.84 -9.09 7.74
C GLY A 95 -2.75 -8.09 6.59
N GLU A 96 -1.67 -7.30 6.48
CA GLU A 96 -1.49 -6.26 5.46
C GLU A 96 -2.73 -5.38 5.23
N LYS A 97 -3.37 -5.42 4.05
CA LYS A 97 -4.61 -4.68 3.75
C LYS A 97 -5.84 -5.23 4.47
N LEU A 98 -5.78 -6.46 4.94
CA LEU A 98 -6.81 -7.10 5.74
C LEU A 98 -6.55 -6.95 7.25
N ALA A 99 -5.78 -5.97 7.70
CA ALA A 99 -5.48 -5.81 9.14
C ALA A 99 -6.73 -5.80 10.03
N ASP A 100 -7.79 -5.09 9.59
CA ASP A 100 -9.09 -5.01 10.28
C ASP A 100 -9.91 -6.32 10.21
N PHE A 101 -9.47 -7.28 9.38
CA PHE A 101 -10.06 -8.61 9.19
C PHE A 101 -9.06 -9.73 9.43
N SER A 102 -7.93 -9.41 10.07
CA SER A 102 -6.86 -10.36 10.32
C SER A 102 -7.34 -11.47 11.27
N PHE A 103 -6.60 -12.56 11.35
CA PHE A 103 -6.94 -13.65 12.28
C PHE A 103 -6.99 -13.15 13.73
N ALA A 104 -6.22 -12.10 14.06
CA ALA A 104 -6.23 -11.47 15.38
C ALA A 104 -7.59 -10.81 15.66
N ARG A 105 -8.14 -10.09 14.68
CA ARG A 105 -9.48 -9.48 14.76
C ARG A 105 -10.58 -10.53 14.75
N MET A 106 -10.49 -11.56 13.92
CA MET A 106 -11.43 -12.69 13.93
C MET A 106 -11.43 -13.42 15.28
N LEU A 107 -10.26 -13.61 15.89
CA LEU A 107 -10.14 -14.21 17.21
C LEU A 107 -10.78 -13.31 18.29
N GLU A 108 -10.52 -12.00 18.26
CA GLU A 108 -11.14 -11.04 19.18
C GLU A 108 -12.67 -11.05 19.04
N THR A 109 -13.18 -10.97 17.82
CA THR A 109 -14.62 -11.02 17.54
C THR A 109 -15.25 -12.33 18.02
N ALA A 110 -14.59 -13.48 17.84
CA ALA A 110 -15.09 -14.75 18.34
C ALA A 110 -15.16 -14.79 19.88
N LEU A 111 -14.14 -14.25 20.56
CA LEU A 111 -14.08 -14.21 22.02
C LEU A 111 -15.05 -13.20 22.65
N ASN A 112 -15.45 -12.17 21.91
CA ASN A 112 -16.42 -11.18 22.36
C ASN A 112 -17.85 -11.42 21.85
N LYS A 113 -18.08 -12.49 21.09
CA LYS A 113 -19.40 -12.79 20.53
C LYS A 113 -20.47 -12.83 21.63
N GLY A 114 -21.59 -12.13 21.40
CA GLY A 114 -22.71 -12.07 22.33
C GLY A 114 -22.50 -11.13 23.54
N SER A 115 -21.40 -10.38 23.59
CA SER A 115 -21.13 -9.37 24.61
C SER A 115 -21.13 -7.96 24.01
N SER A 116 -21.81 -7.02 24.68
CA SER A 116 -21.73 -5.59 24.38
C SER A 116 -20.49 -4.92 25.01
N GLU A 117 -19.86 -5.60 25.96
CA GLU A 117 -18.58 -5.21 26.56
C GLU A 117 -17.41 -5.98 25.92
N GLN A 118 -16.23 -5.36 25.92
CA GLN A 118 -15.00 -6.00 25.47
C GLN A 118 -14.45 -6.91 26.59
N VAL A 119 -14.80 -8.20 26.52
CA VAL A 119 -14.36 -9.28 27.42
C VAL A 119 -12.99 -9.85 27.03
N ALA A 120 -12.56 -9.65 25.79
CA ALA A 120 -11.24 -10.01 25.30
C ALA A 120 -10.65 -8.90 24.41
N GLU A 121 -9.36 -8.64 24.57
CA GLU A 121 -8.56 -7.79 23.68
C GLU A 121 -7.40 -8.62 23.11
N VAL A 122 -7.26 -8.61 21.79
CA VAL A 122 -6.22 -9.34 21.05
C VAL A 122 -5.32 -8.34 20.36
N ILE A 123 -4.18 -8.03 20.95
CA ILE A 123 -3.26 -6.99 20.49
C ILE A 123 -2.35 -7.54 19.40
N ASN A 124 -2.47 -7.04 18.17
CA ASN A 124 -1.65 -7.46 17.04
C ASN A 124 -0.40 -6.58 16.92
N THR A 125 0.76 -7.14 17.27
CA THR A 125 2.04 -6.43 17.23
C THR A 125 2.74 -6.50 15.87
N GLY A 126 2.07 -7.05 14.85
CA GLY A 126 2.63 -7.28 13.54
C GLY A 126 3.08 -6.00 12.81
N ILE A 127 4.32 -6.01 12.35
CA ILE A 127 4.90 -4.97 11.50
C ILE A 127 5.44 -5.62 10.22
N PRO A 128 5.25 -5.03 9.04
CA PRO A 128 5.80 -5.61 7.81
C PRO A 128 7.33 -5.74 7.87
N ALA A 129 7.85 -6.81 7.26
CA ALA A 129 9.27 -7.13 7.11
C ALA A 129 10.09 -7.32 8.40
N ILE A 130 9.45 -7.40 9.57
CA ILE A 130 10.14 -7.83 10.80
C ILE A 130 10.32 -9.35 10.81
N ASN A 131 11.19 -9.82 11.70
CA ASN A 131 11.54 -11.24 11.88
C ASN A 131 11.77 -11.56 13.37
N SER A 132 12.32 -12.75 13.69
CA SER A 132 12.43 -13.24 15.07
C SER A 132 13.28 -12.35 16.00
N TRP A 133 14.24 -11.59 15.46
CA TRP A 133 15.03 -10.63 16.23
C TRP A 133 14.16 -9.54 16.85
N VAL A 134 13.21 -9.03 16.08
CA VAL A 134 12.28 -7.99 16.51
C VAL A 134 11.23 -8.59 17.45
N LEU A 135 10.66 -9.74 17.09
CA LEU A 135 9.67 -10.44 17.91
C LEU A 135 10.18 -10.76 19.31
N ARG A 136 11.47 -11.10 19.43
CA ARG A 136 12.13 -11.31 20.72
C ARG A 136 12.10 -10.06 21.58
N GLU A 137 12.42 -8.89 21.03
CA GLU A 137 12.37 -7.64 21.78
C GLU A 137 10.94 -7.23 22.13
N PHE A 138 9.98 -7.48 21.23
CA PHE A 138 8.57 -7.25 21.53
C PHE A 138 8.08 -8.16 22.66
N CYS A 139 8.47 -9.44 22.66
CA CYS A 139 8.14 -10.38 23.74
C CYS A 139 8.66 -9.88 25.10
N LYS A 140 9.90 -9.38 25.18
CA LYS A 140 10.47 -8.83 26.41
C LYS A 140 9.60 -7.75 27.05
N GLU A 141 8.93 -6.94 26.24
CA GLU A 141 8.05 -5.87 26.72
C GLU A 141 6.64 -6.40 26.99
N THR A 142 6.08 -7.21 26.09
CA THR A 142 4.68 -7.64 26.18
C THR A 142 4.38 -8.57 27.34
N ILE A 143 5.36 -9.37 27.80
CA ILE A 143 5.22 -10.22 29.00
C ILE A 143 4.97 -9.42 30.29
N ASP A 144 5.34 -8.14 30.31
CA ASP A 144 5.11 -7.24 31.46
C ASP A 144 3.77 -6.50 31.38
N TYR A 145 3.01 -6.65 30.30
CA TYR A 145 1.70 -6.01 30.11
C TYR A 145 0.51 -6.90 30.49
N GLN A 146 0.72 -7.81 31.45
CA GLN A 146 -0.31 -8.72 32.01
C GLN A 146 -1.01 -9.60 30.96
N PRO A 147 -0.29 -10.23 30.01
CA PRO A 147 -0.91 -11.11 29.03
C PRO A 147 -1.48 -12.36 29.70
N ASP A 148 -2.60 -12.84 29.17
CA ASP A 148 -3.16 -14.16 29.48
C ASP A 148 -2.64 -15.23 28.53
N ALA A 149 -2.24 -14.84 27.31
CA ALA A 149 -1.48 -15.70 26.40
C ALA A 149 -0.72 -14.91 25.36
N LEU A 150 0.27 -15.59 24.78
CA LEU A 150 0.97 -15.16 23.57
C LEU A 150 0.61 -16.09 22.41
N VAL A 151 0.31 -15.52 21.24
CA VAL A 151 0.20 -16.23 19.98
C VAL A 151 1.42 -15.88 19.14
N ILE A 152 2.13 -16.88 18.63
CA ILE A 152 3.29 -16.69 17.76
C ILE A 152 2.99 -17.21 16.36
N TYR A 153 3.05 -16.33 15.37
CA TYR A 153 2.91 -16.64 13.93
C TYR A 153 4.05 -15.95 13.17
N ALA A 154 5.15 -16.68 12.93
CA ALA A 154 6.37 -16.11 12.38
C ALA A 154 7.25 -17.16 11.67
N GLY A 155 8.19 -16.68 10.84
CA GLY A 155 9.21 -17.50 10.19
C GLY A 155 9.45 -17.17 8.71
N HIS A 156 8.66 -16.27 8.11
CA HIS A 156 8.75 -15.98 6.67
C HIS A 156 9.92 -15.04 6.35
N ASN A 157 10.14 -14.02 7.18
CA ASN A 157 11.10 -12.94 6.89
C ASN A 157 12.49 -13.14 7.51
N GLU A 158 12.84 -14.34 7.97
CA GLU A 158 14.03 -14.53 8.79
C GLU A 158 15.33 -14.17 8.06
N PHE A 159 15.37 -14.35 6.72
CA PHE A 159 16.53 -13.97 5.91
C PHE A 159 16.58 -12.47 5.57
N ILE A 160 15.44 -11.86 5.22
CA ILE A 160 15.37 -10.48 4.69
C ILE A 160 15.12 -9.41 5.76
N GLY A 161 14.51 -9.78 6.88
CA GLY A 161 14.21 -8.87 7.98
C GLY A 161 15.47 -8.33 8.65
N PRO A 162 15.33 -7.39 9.61
CA PRO A 162 16.48 -6.81 10.32
C PRO A 162 17.43 -7.88 10.86
N TYR A 163 18.73 -7.68 10.65
CA TYR A 163 19.81 -8.60 11.08
C TYR A 163 19.80 -10.00 10.42
N GLY A 164 18.93 -10.24 9.44
CA GLY A 164 18.98 -11.43 8.59
C GLY A 164 20.13 -11.36 7.56
N PRO A 165 20.62 -12.51 7.06
CA PRO A 165 21.74 -12.56 6.12
C PRO A 165 21.47 -11.91 4.74
N ALA A 166 20.20 -11.78 4.34
CA ALA A 166 19.79 -11.07 3.13
C ALA A 166 19.28 -9.65 3.43
N SER A 167 19.46 -9.14 4.66
CA SER A 167 18.96 -7.83 5.07
C SER A 167 19.69 -6.69 4.37
N VAL A 168 18.94 -5.65 3.99
CA VAL A 168 19.50 -4.36 3.52
C VAL A 168 19.60 -3.32 4.64
N PHE A 169 19.19 -3.67 5.87
CA PHE A 169 19.12 -2.74 7.00
C PHE A 169 20.41 -2.70 7.85
N GLY A 170 21.43 -3.48 7.46
CA GLY A 170 22.73 -3.59 8.13
C GLY A 170 23.10 -5.04 8.48
N LEU A 171 24.40 -5.31 8.60
CA LEU A 171 24.92 -6.65 8.91
C LEU A 171 25.35 -6.73 10.38
N ALA A 172 24.82 -7.72 11.10
CA ALA A 172 25.47 -8.19 12.31
C ALA A 172 26.43 -9.33 11.97
N LYS A 173 27.68 -9.23 12.42
CA LYS A 173 28.70 -10.26 12.16
C LYS A 173 28.44 -11.59 12.89
N ASN A 174 27.61 -11.55 13.94
CA ASN A 174 27.17 -12.68 14.73
C ASN A 174 26.03 -12.25 15.66
N ARG A 175 25.42 -13.22 16.36
CA ARG A 175 24.32 -12.98 17.32
C ARG A 175 24.63 -11.96 18.40
N ALA A 176 25.82 -12.02 19.02
CA ALA A 176 26.17 -11.10 20.10
C ALA A 176 26.20 -9.66 19.59
N ALA A 177 26.82 -9.43 18.42
CA ALA A 177 26.85 -8.12 17.78
C ALA A 177 25.43 -7.62 17.43
N ALA A 178 24.54 -8.50 16.94
CA ALA A 178 23.15 -8.14 16.66
C ALA A 178 22.43 -7.67 17.93
N LEU A 179 22.49 -8.46 19.00
CA LEU A 179 21.82 -8.13 20.27
C LEU A 179 22.40 -6.87 20.93
N THR A 180 23.73 -6.69 20.87
CA THR A 180 24.39 -5.46 21.34
C THR A 180 23.96 -4.26 20.51
N GLY A 181 23.84 -4.39 19.18
CA GLY A 181 23.35 -3.31 18.32
C GLY A 181 21.89 -2.93 18.61
N ILE A 182 21.03 -3.93 18.81
CA ILE A 182 19.62 -3.75 19.21
C ILE A 182 19.52 -3.04 20.56
N TRP A 183 20.37 -3.39 21.53
CA TRP A 183 20.45 -2.69 22.81
C TRP A 183 20.99 -1.26 22.63
N ALA A 184 22.13 -1.09 21.96
CA ALA A 184 22.75 0.22 21.77
C ALA A 184 21.81 1.21 21.04
N SER A 185 20.95 0.71 20.16
CA SER A 185 19.95 1.52 19.45
C SER A 185 18.90 2.18 20.36
N SER A 186 18.76 1.75 21.62
CA SER A 186 17.90 2.41 22.61
C SER A 186 18.55 3.62 23.28
N LEU A 187 19.86 3.82 23.10
CA LEU A 187 20.60 4.93 23.71
C LEU A 187 20.46 6.20 22.85
N ARG A 188 20.13 7.33 23.47
CA ARG A 188 19.96 8.63 22.81
C ARG A 188 21.24 9.11 22.13
N ILE A 189 22.40 8.86 22.73
CA ILE A 189 23.69 9.17 22.09
C ILE A 189 23.88 8.39 20.78
N ILE A 190 23.44 7.12 20.72
CA ILE A 190 23.52 6.31 19.50
C ILE A 190 22.48 6.80 18.48
N GLN A 191 21.29 7.17 18.92
CA GLN A 191 20.28 7.79 18.05
C GLN A 191 20.80 9.11 17.45
N ALA A 192 21.61 9.88 18.18
CA ALA A 192 22.23 11.10 17.66
C ALA A 192 23.27 10.83 16.56
N LEU A 193 24.00 9.72 16.69
CA LEU A 193 25.03 9.30 15.75
C LEU A 193 24.44 8.55 14.55
N LYS A 194 23.24 7.97 14.68
CA LYS A 194 22.51 7.37 13.56
C LYS A 194 22.11 8.47 12.59
N THR A 195 22.82 8.55 11.46
CA THR A 195 22.40 9.42 10.36
C THR A 195 21.21 8.81 9.64
N ASP A 196 20.17 9.61 9.39
CA ASP A 196 19.06 9.22 8.49
C ASP A 196 19.49 9.16 7.00
N ARG A 197 20.79 9.31 6.70
CA ARG A 197 21.35 9.14 5.35
C ARG A 197 21.35 7.66 4.97
N LEU A 198 20.39 7.31 4.13
CA LEU A 198 20.33 6.01 3.49
C LEU A 198 21.33 5.93 2.32
N PRO A 199 21.85 4.73 2.00
CA PRO A 199 22.51 4.48 0.72
C PRO A 199 21.65 4.99 -0.45
N THR A 200 22.27 5.48 -1.52
CA THR A 200 21.53 6.05 -2.68
C THR A 200 20.49 5.08 -3.25
N GLU A 201 20.76 3.77 -3.19
CA GLU A 201 19.83 2.72 -3.63
C GLU A 201 18.55 2.66 -2.78
N LEU A 202 18.63 3.03 -1.49
CA LEU A 202 17.52 3.03 -0.53
C LEU A 202 16.90 4.43 -0.32
N ALA A 203 17.45 5.48 -0.95
CA ALA A 203 16.99 6.86 -0.80
C ALA A 203 15.54 7.07 -1.30
N ARG A 204 15.03 6.17 -2.15
CA ARG A 204 13.64 6.19 -2.63
C ARG A 204 12.63 5.66 -1.60
N GLY A 205 13.08 5.33 -0.40
CA GLY A 205 12.24 4.78 0.66
C GLY A 205 11.90 3.30 0.40
N TRP A 206 10.78 2.87 0.98
CA TRP A 206 10.38 1.47 0.95
C TRP A 206 9.89 1.04 -0.44
N GLN A 207 10.62 0.15 -1.12
CA GLN A 207 10.29 -0.37 -2.46
C GLN A 207 9.67 -1.77 -2.44
N GLY A 208 9.24 -2.27 -1.28
CA GLY A 208 8.76 -3.65 -1.15
C GLY A 208 9.88 -4.67 -1.32
N LEU A 209 9.57 -5.84 -1.89
CA LEU A 209 10.53 -6.94 -2.04
C LEU A 209 11.67 -6.63 -3.03
N GLU A 210 11.51 -5.64 -3.91
CA GLU A 210 12.50 -5.22 -4.91
C GLU A 210 13.88 -4.91 -4.30
N MET A 211 13.90 -4.36 -3.08
CA MET A 211 15.15 -3.97 -2.43
C MET A 211 16.08 -5.16 -2.12
N PHE A 212 15.55 -6.38 -2.07
CA PHE A 212 16.30 -7.59 -1.72
C PHE A 212 16.79 -8.38 -2.95
N LEU A 213 16.49 -7.94 -4.17
CA LEU A 213 16.78 -8.68 -5.41
C LEU A 213 18.25 -9.08 -5.58
N LYS A 214 19.17 -8.26 -5.06
CA LYS A 214 20.62 -8.51 -5.13
C LYS A 214 21.14 -9.49 -4.08
N ASN A 215 20.32 -9.84 -3.07
CA ASN A 215 20.73 -10.61 -1.89
C ASN A 215 20.31 -12.08 -2.00
N SER A 216 20.67 -12.72 -3.12
CA SER A 216 20.40 -14.14 -3.36
C SER A 216 21.23 -15.04 -2.43
N ILE A 217 20.60 -16.05 -1.82
CA ILE A 217 21.26 -16.99 -0.90
C ILE A 217 20.95 -18.44 -1.33
N PRO A 218 21.92 -19.14 -1.97
CA PRO A 218 21.78 -20.54 -2.31
C PRO A 218 21.60 -21.46 -1.08
N ALA A 219 20.97 -22.62 -1.29
CA ALA A 219 20.60 -23.54 -0.20
C ALA A 219 21.78 -24.16 0.56
N ASP A 220 22.93 -24.30 -0.10
CA ASP A 220 24.17 -24.81 0.49
C ASP A 220 25.03 -23.71 1.15
N SER A 221 24.55 -22.46 1.18
CA SER A 221 25.29 -21.34 1.77
C SER A 221 25.41 -21.50 3.30
N PRO A 222 26.59 -21.25 3.90
CA PRO A 222 26.75 -21.21 5.36
C PRO A 222 25.79 -20.24 6.06
N ALA A 223 25.35 -19.19 5.35
CA ALA A 223 24.37 -18.22 5.85
C ALA A 223 23.03 -18.86 6.20
N VAL A 224 22.62 -19.95 5.52
CA VAL A 224 21.39 -20.69 5.83
C VAL A 224 21.48 -21.34 7.21
N THR A 225 22.59 -22.01 7.51
CA THR A 225 22.83 -22.65 8.80
C THR A 225 22.93 -21.62 9.93
N GLU A 226 23.64 -20.51 9.71
CA GLU A 226 23.73 -19.42 10.68
C GLU A 226 22.35 -18.79 10.97
N CYS A 227 21.57 -18.52 9.91
CA CYS A 227 20.21 -18.00 10.03
C CYS A 227 19.31 -18.94 10.84
N LEU A 228 19.35 -20.25 10.56
CA LEU A 228 18.59 -21.26 11.29
C LEU A 228 18.98 -21.32 12.77
N SER A 229 20.28 -21.24 13.09
CA SER A 229 20.76 -21.22 14.47
C SER A 229 20.27 -19.97 15.23
N ASN A 230 20.29 -18.81 14.57
CA ASN A 230 19.78 -17.56 15.14
C ASN A 230 18.26 -17.60 15.37
N TRP A 231 17.50 -18.12 14.41
CA TRP A 231 16.06 -18.38 14.54
C TRP A 231 15.75 -19.26 15.75
N GLN A 232 16.44 -20.40 15.88
CA GLN A 232 16.30 -21.31 17.02
C GLN A 232 16.56 -20.60 18.34
N ALA A 233 17.64 -19.82 18.43
CA ALA A 233 18.01 -19.10 19.64
C ALA A 233 17.01 -17.98 19.98
N ASN A 234 16.46 -17.27 18.98
CA ASN A 234 15.43 -16.26 19.21
C ASN A 234 14.11 -16.89 19.68
N MET A 235 13.68 -17.99 19.06
CA MET A 235 12.49 -18.73 19.48
C MET A 235 12.65 -19.30 20.89
N GLN A 236 13.82 -19.85 21.21
CA GLN A 236 14.20 -20.29 22.56
C GLN A 236 14.06 -19.16 23.58
N ASP A 237 14.59 -17.97 23.28
CA ASP A 237 14.49 -16.81 24.16
C ASP A 237 13.03 -16.40 24.39
N ILE A 238 12.21 -16.36 23.32
CA ILE A 238 10.78 -16.01 23.40
C ILE A 238 10.01 -16.98 24.29
N PHE A 239 10.16 -18.29 24.05
CA PHE A 239 9.44 -19.31 24.82
C PHE A 239 9.88 -19.31 26.29
N LYS A 240 11.18 -19.19 26.56
CA LYS A 240 11.71 -19.12 27.92
C LYS A 240 11.15 -17.93 28.69
N MET A 241 11.12 -16.74 28.09
CA MET A 241 10.56 -15.55 28.74
C MET A 241 9.09 -15.70 29.11
N ALA A 242 8.30 -16.35 28.25
CA ALA A 242 6.89 -16.63 28.53
C ALA A 242 6.72 -17.69 29.63
N GLU A 243 7.52 -18.76 29.59
CA GLU A 243 7.53 -19.83 30.59
C GLU A 243 7.88 -19.30 31.99
N GLU A 244 8.92 -18.46 32.10
CA GLU A 244 9.35 -17.85 33.37
C GLU A 244 8.24 -17.01 34.02
N ARG A 245 7.36 -16.42 33.21
CA ARG A 245 6.17 -15.66 33.65
C ARG A 245 4.89 -16.49 33.69
N LYS A 246 4.97 -17.80 33.40
CA LYS A 246 3.83 -18.73 33.36
C LYS A 246 2.73 -18.27 32.40
N ILE A 247 3.12 -17.65 31.29
CA ILE A 247 2.19 -17.18 30.26
C ILE A 247 2.03 -18.31 29.23
N PRO A 248 0.81 -18.85 29.04
CA PRO A 248 0.54 -19.80 27.97
C PRO A 248 0.94 -19.27 26.60
N VAL A 249 1.66 -20.09 25.84
CA VAL A 249 2.04 -19.76 24.46
C VAL A 249 1.31 -20.68 23.49
N ILE A 250 0.75 -20.10 22.43
CA ILE A 250 0.19 -20.80 21.29
C ILE A 250 1.09 -20.50 20.09
N TRP A 251 1.87 -21.48 19.67
CA TRP A 251 2.76 -21.37 18.53
C TRP A 251 2.12 -21.96 17.28
N CYS A 252 2.14 -21.20 16.18
CA CYS A 252 1.62 -21.62 14.89
C CYS A 252 2.77 -22.09 13.99
N ARG A 253 2.69 -23.32 13.47
CA ARG A 253 3.53 -23.75 12.34
C ARG A 253 2.98 -23.09 11.09
N VAL A 254 3.72 -22.13 10.54
CA VAL A 254 3.18 -21.24 9.51
C VAL A 254 3.23 -21.88 8.11
N PRO A 255 2.19 -21.72 7.28
CA PRO A 255 2.11 -22.22 5.92
C PRO A 255 2.84 -21.29 4.93
N VAL A 256 3.06 -21.78 3.72
CA VAL A 256 3.49 -20.99 2.56
C VAL A 256 2.67 -21.40 1.34
N ASN A 257 2.56 -20.51 0.36
CA ASN A 257 1.96 -20.87 -0.92
C ASN A 257 2.98 -21.71 -1.72
N HIS A 258 2.63 -22.98 -1.91
CA HIS A 258 3.43 -23.96 -2.61
C HIS A 258 3.06 -24.01 -4.10
N LYS A 259 1.75 -24.06 -4.38
CA LYS A 259 1.20 -24.39 -5.70
C LYS A 259 1.16 -23.19 -6.63
N ASP A 260 0.66 -22.05 -6.13
CA ASP A 260 0.31 -20.89 -6.95
C ASP A 260 1.32 -19.73 -6.81
N CYS A 261 2.45 -19.99 -6.15
CA CYS A 261 3.57 -19.05 -6.04
C CYS A 261 4.89 -19.75 -6.46
N PRO A 262 5.29 -19.63 -7.73
CA PRO A 262 6.54 -20.18 -8.23
C PRO A 262 7.76 -19.65 -7.46
N PRO A 263 8.91 -20.35 -7.47
CA PRO A 263 10.15 -19.81 -6.93
C PRO A 263 10.52 -18.48 -7.59
N PHE A 264 11.02 -17.54 -6.80
CA PHE A 264 11.45 -16.23 -7.29
C PHE A 264 12.82 -16.30 -7.95
N MET A 265 13.73 -17.12 -7.41
CA MET A 265 15.09 -17.25 -7.94
C MET A 265 15.63 -18.67 -7.76
N SER A 266 16.24 -19.22 -8.80
CA SER A 266 16.87 -20.54 -8.75
C SER A 266 18.40 -20.43 -8.81
N ASP A 267 19.08 -21.36 -8.16
CA ASP A 267 20.52 -21.50 -8.27
C ASP A 267 20.90 -22.11 -9.63
N ILE A 268 21.72 -21.39 -10.39
CA ILE A 268 22.17 -21.81 -11.72
C ILE A 268 23.62 -22.35 -11.69
N ARG A 269 24.28 -22.35 -10.53
CA ARG A 269 25.65 -22.83 -10.40
C ARG A 269 25.72 -24.32 -10.76
N GLY A 270 26.62 -24.66 -11.67
CA GLY A 270 26.79 -26.04 -12.14
C GLY A 270 25.76 -26.52 -13.16
N LEU A 271 24.85 -25.64 -13.63
CA LEU A 271 23.86 -25.98 -14.66
C LEU A 271 24.30 -25.44 -16.04
N SER A 272 24.28 -26.30 -17.06
CA SER A 272 24.65 -25.91 -18.43
C SER A 272 23.62 -24.94 -19.04
N GLN A 273 24.03 -24.12 -20.01
CA GLN A 273 23.08 -23.25 -20.73
C GLN A 273 22.00 -24.07 -21.44
N ALA A 274 22.36 -25.24 -21.98
CA ALA A 274 21.43 -26.15 -22.62
C ALA A 274 20.36 -26.66 -21.64
N ASP A 275 20.73 -26.99 -20.40
CA ASP A 275 19.77 -27.42 -19.38
C ASP A 275 18.88 -26.26 -18.91
N GLN A 276 19.43 -25.03 -18.80
CA GLN A 276 18.64 -23.84 -18.50
C GLN A 276 17.59 -23.57 -19.60
N ASP A 277 17.97 -23.72 -20.88
CA ASP A 277 17.05 -23.59 -21.99
C ASP A 277 15.98 -24.70 -21.97
N LYS A 278 16.36 -25.94 -21.64
CA LYS A 278 15.40 -27.04 -21.45
C LYS A 278 14.40 -26.78 -20.32
N ILE A 279 14.82 -26.15 -19.21
CA ILE A 279 13.91 -25.77 -18.11
C ILE A 279 12.92 -24.70 -18.59
N ARG A 280 13.36 -23.73 -19.39
CA ARG A 280 12.46 -22.75 -20.00
C ARG A 280 11.42 -23.43 -20.90
N THR A 281 11.87 -24.32 -21.78
CA THR A 281 10.98 -25.11 -22.66
C THR A 281 10.05 -26.04 -21.88
N LEU A 282 10.51 -26.62 -20.76
CA LEU A 282 9.67 -27.40 -19.85
C LEU A 282 8.47 -26.56 -19.36
N GLY A 283 8.73 -25.32 -18.93
CA GLY A 283 7.68 -24.38 -18.54
C GLY A 283 6.70 -24.06 -19.67
N GLU A 284 7.21 -23.75 -20.87
CA GLU A 284 6.38 -23.50 -22.05
C GLU A 284 5.44 -24.68 -22.35
N LYS A 285 5.97 -25.91 -22.33
CA LYS A 285 5.19 -27.12 -22.60
C LYS A 285 4.14 -27.42 -21.52
N ILE A 286 4.43 -27.10 -20.26
CA ILE A 286 3.42 -27.16 -19.18
C ILE A 286 2.29 -26.18 -19.46
N SER A 287 2.59 -24.92 -19.80
CA SER A 287 1.57 -23.91 -20.11
C SER A 287 0.73 -24.25 -21.35
N GLU A 288 1.32 -24.95 -22.33
CA GLU A 288 0.62 -25.46 -23.52
C GLU A 288 -0.21 -26.74 -23.26
N ASN A 289 -0.16 -27.29 -22.05
CA ASN A 289 -0.72 -28.61 -21.69
C ASN A 289 -0.12 -29.80 -22.48
N ASP A 290 1.10 -29.68 -23.03
CA ASP A 290 1.85 -30.79 -23.62
C ASP A 290 2.60 -31.58 -22.54
N THR A 291 1.85 -32.42 -21.82
CA THR A 291 2.35 -33.23 -20.71
C THR A 291 3.38 -34.27 -21.15
N SER A 292 3.32 -34.73 -22.40
CA SER A 292 4.21 -35.78 -22.93
C SER A 292 5.64 -35.28 -23.11
N THR A 293 5.81 -34.13 -23.78
CA THR A 293 7.11 -33.49 -23.98
C THR A 293 7.67 -32.99 -22.66
N ALA A 294 6.82 -32.40 -21.83
CA ALA A 294 7.21 -31.91 -20.52
C ALA A 294 7.73 -33.03 -19.60
N ALA A 295 7.06 -34.20 -19.57
CA ALA A 295 7.53 -35.36 -18.80
C ALA A 295 8.90 -35.89 -19.29
N ARG A 296 9.12 -35.93 -20.61
CA ARG A 296 10.42 -36.31 -21.18
C ARG A 296 11.52 -35.32 -20.77
N LEU A 297 11.27 -34.02 -20.91
CA LEU A 297 12.23 -32.97 -20.51
C LEU A 297 12.54 -33.04 -19.01
N ALA A 298 11.52 -33.26 -18.17
CA ALA A 298 11.70 -33.46 -16.74
C ALA A 298 12.65 -34.63 -16.45
N SER A 299 12.45 -35.79 -17.07
CA SER A 299 13.31 -36.96 -16.89
C SER A 299 14.75 -36.73 -17.36
N GLU A 300 14.96 -36.01 -18.47
CA GLU A 300 16.31 -35.65 -18.94
C GLU A 300 17.07 -34.75 -17.97
N LEU A 301 16.35 -33.86 -17.29
CA LEU A 301 16.89 -32.86 -16.36
C LEU A 301 17.06 -33.38 -14.93
N GLU A 302 16.47 -34.53 -14.58
CA GLU A 302 16.40 -35.04 -13.20
C GLU A 302 17.75 -35.07 -12.48
N LYS A 303 18.83 -35.46 -13.18
CA LYS A 303 20.16 -35.56 -12.57
C LYS A 303 20.86 -34.21 -12.44
N THR A 304 20.66 -33.30 -13.39
CA THR A 304 21.39 -32.02 -13.47
C THR A 304 20.66 -30.88 -12.76
N ALA A 305 19.33 -30.89 -12.76
CA ALA A 305 18.49 -29.81 -12.25
C ALA A 305 17.83 -30.09 -10.90
N LYS A 306 18.13 -31.21 -10.22
CA LYS A 306 17.51 -31.56 -8.92
C LYS A 306 17.60 -30.48 -7.84
N ASN A 307 18.65 -29.65 -7.86
CA ASN A 307 18.86 -28.54 -6.91
C ASN A 307 18.32 -27.19 -7.44
N HIS A 308 17.65 -27.18 -8.59
CA HIS A 308 17.10 -25.99 -9.20
C HIS A 308 15.64 -25.81 -8.75
N ALA A 309 15.33 -24.69 -8.10
CA ALA A 309 14.02 -24.46 -7.48
C ALA A 309 12.87 -24.51 -8.49
N LEU A 310 12.99 -23.76 -9.60
CA LEU A 310 11.94 -23.69 -10.63
C LEU A 310 11.72 -25.04 -11.33
N TYR A 311 12.76 -25.87 -11.43
CA TYR A 311 12.63 -27.21 -12.00
C TYR A 311 11.75 -28.08 -11.09
N ASN A 312 12.05 -28.12 -9.79
CA ASN A 312 11.24 -28.85 -8.82
C ASN A 312 9.78 -28.39 -8.83
N TYR A 313 9.54 -27.08 -8.92
CA TYR A 313 8.19 -26.52 -9.06
C TYR A 313 7.47 -27.00 -10.32
N MET A 314 8.13 -26.95 -11.48
CA MET A 314 7.56 -27.40 -12.76
C MET A 314 7.26 -28.90 -12.77
N VAL A 315 8.14 -29.73 -12.22
CA VAL A 315 7.90 -31.18 -12.12
C VAL A 315 6.77 -31.50 -11.14
N ALA A 316 6.61 -30.71 -10.07
CA ALA A 316 5.46 -30.83 -9.18
C ALA A 316 4.13 -30.56 -9.91
N LEU A 317 4.10 -29.55 -10.80
CA LEU A 317 2.92 -29.25 -11.63
C LEU A 317 2.56 -30.39 -12.61
N LEU A 318 3.55 -31.14 -13.12
CA LEU A 318 3.34 -32.25 -14.06
C LEU A 318 2.78 -33.52 -13.42
N ASN A 319 2.90 -33.68 -12.10
CA ASN A 319 2.47 -34.87 -11.39
C ASN A 319 1.24 -34.59 -10.50
N PRO A 320 0.13 -34.00 -11.02
CA PRO A 320 -0.92 -33.53 -10.14
C PRO A 320 -1.84 -34.66 -9.66
N ASP A 321 -1.90 -35.84 -10.31
CA ASP A 321 -2.51 -37.08 -9.77
C ASP A 321 -2.20 -38.34 -10.62
N THR A 322 -1.52 -39.34 -10.03
CA THR A 322 -1.92 -40.77 -9.91
C THR A 322 -0.76 -41.56 -9.25
N ASN A 323 -1.05 -42.28 -8.15
CA ASN A 323 -0.14 -43.06 -7.28
C ASN A 323 0.97 -42.35 -6.47
N ASN A 324 1.32 -41.08 -6.70
CA ASN A 324 2.44 -40.46 -5.95
C ASN A 324 2.19 -39.02 -5.43
N ARG A 325 1.06 -38.79 -4.74
CA ARG A 325 0.72 -37.49 -4.11
C ARG A 325 1.79 -36.96 -3.15
N THR A 326 2.52 -37.86 -2.51
CA THR A 326 3.65 -37.53 -1.64
C THR A 326 4.78 -36.84 -2.41
N LEU A 327 5.05 -37.28 -3.63
CA LEU A 327 6.12 -36.74 -4.46
C LEU A 327 5.86 -35.29 -4.90
N ALA A 328 4.64 -34.97 -5.36
CA ALA A 328 4.33 -33.59 -5.76
C ALA A 328 4.50 -32.59 -4.59
N ARG A 329 4.09 -32.98 -3.37
CA ARG A 329 4.28 -32.17 -2.17
C ARG A 329 5.76 -32.02 -1.81
N GLU A 330 6.52 -33.11 -1.92
CA GLU A 330 7.96 -33.07 -1.68
C GLU A 330 8.66 -32.14 -2.67
N LEU A 331 8.32 -32.22 -3.96
CA LEU A 331 8.87 -31.36 -5.00
C LEU A 331 8.49 -29.88 -4.79
N PHE A 332 7.24 -29.57 -4.43
CA PHE A 332 6.88 -28.20 -4.07
C PHE A 332 7.65 -27.70 -2.85
N ARG A 333 7.81 -28.54 -1.82
CA ARG A 333 8.61 -28.20 -0.64
C ARG A 333 10.07 -27.96 -1.01
N ASN A 334 10.66 -28.82 -1.83
CA ASN A 334 12.01 -28.65 -2.35
C ASN A 334 12.15 -27.35 -3.13
N ALA A 335 11.16 -26.99 -3.95
CA ALA A 335 11.15 -25.73 -4.67
C ALA A 335 11.20 -24.50 -3.74
N VAL A 336 10.51 -24.56 -2.59
CA VAL A 336 10.60 -23.50 -1.55
C VAL A 336 11.96 -23.51 -0.87
N ASP A 337 12.44 -24.68 -0.43
CA ASP A 337 13.69 -24.80 0.32
C ASP A 337 14.92 -24.38 -0.53
N LEU A 338 14.86 -24.64 -1.84
CA LEU A 338 15.88 -24.29 -2.84
C LEU A 338 15.74 -22.87 -3.40
N ASP A 339 14.64 -22.15 -3.13
CA ASP A 339 14.45 -20.77 -3.59
C ASP A 339 15.56 -19.88 -3.01
N CYS A 340 16.29 -19.21 -3.90
CA CYS A 340 17.43 -18.38 -3.51
C CYS A 340 16.98 -16.99 -3.03
N PHE A 341 15.74 -16.58 -3.32
CA PHE A 341 15.12 -15.39 -2.76
C PHE A 341 14.30 -15.78 -1.52
N ARG A 342 14.97 -15.85 -0.38
CA ARG A 342 14.47 -16.51 0.84
C ARG A 342 13.47 -15.65 1.63
N VAL A 343 12.24 -15.56 1.15
CA VAL A 343 11.13 -14.83 1.80
C VAL A 343 10.03 -15.73 2.36
N ARG A 344 10.20 -17.06 2.20
CA ARG A 344 9.30 -18.08 2.72
C ARG A 344 10.00 -18.83 3.85
N THR A 345 9.23 -19.24 4.87
CA THR A 345 9.73 -20.22 5.83
C THR A 345 9.99 -21.53 5.12
N THR A 346 10.96 -22.29 5.60
CA THR A 346 11.29 -23.62 5.07
C THR A 346 10.89 -24.69 6.09
N HIS A 347 10.87 -25.95 5.65
CA HIS A 347 10.58 -27.05 6.55
C HIS A 347 11.54 -27.09 7.76
N ALA A 348 12.83 -26.82 7.53
CA ALA A 348 13.85 -26.81 8.58
C ALA A 348 13.55 -25.77 9.68
N PHE A 349 13.10 -24.57 9.29
CA PHE A 349 12.79 -23.49 10.25
C PHE A 349 11.52 -23.81 11.05
N ASN A 350 10.48 -24.33 10.39
CA ASN A 350 9.26 -24.80 11.07
C ASN A 350 9.55 -25.94 12.04
N ALA A 351 10.33 -26.95 11.63
CA ALA A 351 10.72 -28.08 12.49
C ALA A 351 11.55 -27.61 13.69
N ALA A 352 12.51 -26.72 13.47
CA ALA A 352 13.33 -26.14 14.51
C ALA A 352 12.51 -25.36 15.55
N ALA A 353 11.53 -24.55 15.12
CA ALA A 353 10.65 -23.85 16.05
C ALA A 353 9.69 -24.81 16.78
N GLN A 354 9.22 -25.87 16.11
CA GLN A 354 8.39 -26.90 16.73
C GLN A 354 9.13 -27.59 17.89
N GLU A 355 10.39 -27.98 17.70
CA GLU A 355 11.21 -28.58 18.75
C GLU A 355 11.30 -27.66 19.98
N ARG A 356 11.52 -26.36 19.77
CA ARG A 356 11.56 -25.36 20.86
C ARG A 356 10.20 -25.20 21.53
N ALA A 357 9.12 -25.16 20.74
CA ALA A 357 7.76 -25.09 21.27
C ALA A 357 7.44 -26.29 22.17
N GLU A 358 7.84 -27.51 21.76
CA GLU A 358 7.67 -28.73 22.53
C GLU A 358 8.45 -28.71 23.84
N LEU A 359 9.72 -28.29 23.79
CA LEU A 359 10.60 -28.19 24.96
C LEU A 359 10.02 -27.29 26.07
N HIS A 360 9.31 -26.22 25.68
CA HIS A 360 8.73 -25.24 26.60
C HIS A 360 7.24 -25.42 26.84
N GLY A 361 6.65 -26.55 26.43
CA GLY A 361 5.23 -26.84 26.65
C GLY A 361 4.27 -25.87 25.94
N ALA A 362 4.70 -25.20 24.88
CA ALA A 362 3.84 -24.33 24.09
C ALA A 362 2.79 -25.17 23.34
N LYS A 363 1.56 -24.65 23.28
CA LYS A 363 0.49 -25.29 22.52
C LYS A 363 0.73 -25.06 21.02
N LYS A 364 0.77 -26.15 20.25
CA LYS A 364 1.06 -26.12 18.81
C LYS A 364 -0.24 -26.06 17.99
N VAL A 365 -0.25 -25.21 16.97
CA VAL A 365 -1.27 -25.17 15.91
C VAL A 365 -0.58 -25.40 14.58
N PHE A 366 -0.88 -26.53 13.93
CA PHE A 366 -0.31 -26.88 12.63
C PHE A 366 -1.15 -26.26 11.51
N VAL A 367 -0.92 -24.96 11.25
CA VAL A 367 -1.73 -24.20 10.29
C VAL A 367 -1.53 -24.72 8.87
N ASP A 368 -0.32 -25.14 8.53
CA ASP A 368 -0.02 -25.78 7.25
C ASP A 368 -0.80 -27.08 7.02
N ASP A 369 -0.97 -27.93 8.04
CA ASP A 369 -1.81 -29.13 7.95
C ASP A 369 -3.28 -28.74 7.73
N ILE A 370 -3.78 -27.76 8.48
CA ILE A 370 -5.15 -27.23 8.30
C ILE A 370 -5.33 -26.70 6.88
N PHE A 371 -4.35 -25.96 6.36
CA PHE A 371 -4.42 -25.39 5.01
C PHE A 371 -4.35 -26.47 3.95
N ALA A 372 -3.49 -27.48 4.12
CA ALA A 372 -3.41 -28.63 3.24
C ALA A 372 -4.76 -29.35 3.20
N GLU A 373 -5.40 -29.64 4.33
CA GLU A 373 -6.73 -30.28 4.34
C GLU A 373 -7.82 -29.48 3.62
N LYS A 374 -7.69 -28.16 3.54
CA LYS A 374 -8.66 -27.25 2.89
C LYS A 374 -8.30 -26.88 1.46
N SER A 375 -7.12 -27.26 0.99
CA SER A 375 -6.65 -26.95 -0.35
C SER A 375 -6.91 -28.11 -1.31
N ASP A 376 -7.12 -27.79 -2.58
CA ASP A 376 -7.23 -28.78 -3.65
C ASP A 376 -6.00 -29.71 -3.66
N ARG A 377 -6.25 -31.03 -3.66
CA ARG A 377 -5.23 -32.11 -3.59
C ARG A 377 -4.25 -31.99 -2.41
N GLN A 378 -4.61 -31.19 -1.41
CA GLN A 378 -3.80 -30.77 -0.27
C GLN A 378 -2.47 -30.07 -0.62
N ASN A 379 -2.46 -29.35 -1.74
CA ASN A 379 -1.34 -28.46 -2.08
C ASN A 379 -1.76 -27.02 -1.76
N ILE A 380 -1.11 -26.43 -0.75
CA ILE A 380 -1.45 -25.08 -0.27
C ILE A 380 -1.25 -24.07 -1.42
N GLY A 381 -2.30 -23.29 -1.69
CA GLY A 381 -2.39 -22.41 -2.85
C GLY A 381 -3.16 -21.13 -2.61
N LYS A 382 -3.54 -20.47 -3.70
CA LYS A 382 -4.15 -19.13 -3.74
C LYS A 382 -5.47 -18.99 -3.00
N ASP A 383 -6.18 -20.10 -2.77
CA ASP A 383 -7.44 -20.12 -2.01
C ASP A 383 -7.26 -19.64 -0.56
N LEU A 384 -6.07 -19.83 0.01
CA LEU A 384 -5.77 -19.54 1.42
C LEU A 384 -4.62 -18.55 1.59
N ILE A 385 -3.76 -18.38 0.57
CA ILE A 385 -2.61 -17.46 0.58
C ILE A 385 -2.51 -16.78 -0.77
N TYR A 386 -2.78 -15.47 -0.86
CA TYR A 386 -2.79 -14.74 -2.14
C TYR A 386 -1.45 -14.84 -2.88
N ASP A 387 -0.35 -14.55 -2.18
CA ASP A 387 1.00 -14.53 -2.75
C ASP A 387 1.87 -15.63 -2.13
N HIS A 388 3.15 -15.35 -1.84
CA HIS A 388 4.02 -16.27 -1.13
C HIS A 388 3.57 -16.62 0.30
N VAL A 389 2.97 -15.68 1.05
CA VAL A 389 2.71 -15.83 2.50
C VAL A 389 1.48 -15.07 3.03
N HIS A 390 0.99 -14.05 2.32
CA HIS A 390 -0.12 -13.22 2.81
C HIS A 390 -1.45 -13.95 2.65
N LEU A 391 -2.14 -14.09 3.78
CA LEU A 391 -3.35 -14.90 3.89
C LEU A 391 -4.52 -14.27 3.13
N THR A 392 -5.35 -15.12 2.53
CA THR A 392 -6.70 -14.69 2.14
C THR A 392 -7.56 -14.48 3.38
N VAL A 393 -8.73 -13.86 3.23
CA VAL A 393 -9.72 -13.77 4.31
C VAL A 393 -10.05 -15.14 4.88
N ARG A 394 -10.18 -16.14 4.00
CA ARG A 394 -10.42 -17.54 4.37
C ARG A 394 -9.21 -18.17 5.06
N GLY A 395 -7.99 -17.83 4.62
CA GLY A 395 -6.76 -18.18 5.33
C GLY A 395 -6.75 -17.64 6.77
N HIS A 396 -7.06 -16.35 6.96
CA HIS A 396 -7.19 -15.74 8.28
C HIS A 396 -8.25 -16.44 9.14
N TYR A 397 -9.39 -16.80 8.57
CA TYR A 397 -10.46 -17.53 9.27
C TYR A 397 -9.96 -18.86 9.85
N PHE A 398 -9.28 -19.68 9.05
CA PHE A 398 -8.77 -20.97 9.52
C PHE A 398 -7.66 -20.85 10.56
N VAL A 399 -6.79 -19.83 10.44
CA VAL A 399 -5.80 -19.53 11.48
C VAL A 399 -6.48 -19.16 12.80
N ALA A 400 -7.43 -18.22 12.77
CA ALA A 400 -8.16 -17.79 13.97
C ALA A 400 -8.91 -18.95 14.63
N ARG A 401 -9.56 -19.80 13.84
CA ARG A 401 -10.27 -20.99 14.32
C ARG A 401 -9.32 -21.99 14.97
N GLY A 402 -8.17 -22.26 14.34
CA GLY A 402 -7.15 -23.17 14.89
C GLY A 402 -6.60 -22.68 16.23
N ILE A 403 -6.31 -21.38 16.34
CA ILE A 403 -5.87 -20.75 17.60
C ILE A 403 -6.97 -20.84 18.66
N TYR A 404 -8.22 -20.53 18.32
CA TYR A 404 -9.35 -20.60 19.26
C TYR A 404 -9.54 -22.02 19.81
N SER A 405 -9.46 -23.04 18.96
CA SER A 405 -9.50 -24.44 19.39
C SER A 405 -8.32 -24.79 20.30
N ALA A 406 -7.11 -24.35 19.98
CA ALA A 406 -5.94 -24.55 20.83
C ALA A 406 -6.07 -23.88 22.20
N MET A 407 -6.64 -22.66 22.26
CA MET A 407 -6.90 -21.97 23.53
C MET A 407 -7.78 -22.79 24.47
N ALA A 408 -8.80 -23.48 23.93
CA ALA A 408 -9.71 -24.31 24.71
C ALA A 408 -9.05 -25.56 25.33
N GLU A 409 -7.81 -25.85 24.96
CA GLU A 409 -6.98 -26.91 25.52
C GLU A 409 -5.90 -26.39 26.49
N THR A 410 -5.89 -25.08 26.76
CA THR A 410 -5.01 -24.43 27.74
C THR A 410 -5.80 -24.00 28.98
N PRO A 411 -5.14 -23.51 30.05
CA PRO A 411 -5.82 -22.92 31.20
C PRO A 411 -6.78 -21.76 30.87
N LEU A 412 -6.69 -21.18 29.67
CA LEU A 412 -7.60 -20.14 29.18
C LEU A 412 -9.06 -20.64 29.04
N ARG A 413 -9.29 -21.95 28.87
CA ARG A 413 -10.62 -22.52 28.64
C ARG A 413 -11.65 -22.06 29.67
N SER A 414 -11.26 -21.94 30.95
CA SER A 414 -12.16 -21.53 32.03
C SER A 414 -12.60 -20.07 31.96
N ARG A 415 -11.89 -19.25 31.17
CA ARG A 415 -12.15 -17.82 30.97
C ARG A 415 -12.71 -17.51 29.59
N MET A 416 -12.76 -18.49 28.69
CA MET A 416 -13.41 -18.35 27.39
C MET A 416 -14.94 -18.31 27.58
N PRO A 417 -15.68 -17.64 26.68
CA PRO A 417 -17.15 -17.62 26.73
C PRO A 417 -17.74 -19.05 26.71
N THR A 418 -18.57 -19.37 27.69
CA THR A 418 -19.20 -20.71 27.78
C THR A 418 -20.33 -20.87 26.77
N GLY A 419 -20.36 -22.00 26.05
CA GLY A 419 -21.47 -22.38 25.17
C GLY A 419 -21.46 -21.74 23.77
N LEU A 420 -20.50 -20.85 23.47
CA LEU A 420 -20.34 -20.24 22.16
C LEU A 420 -19.27 -20.97 21.35
N SER A 421 -19.64 -21.50 20.18
CA SER A 421 -18.68 -22.02 19.21
C SER A 421 -18.03 -20.88 18.43
N PHE A 422 -16.85 -21.15 17.87
CA PHE A 422 -16.24 -20.26 16.89
C PHE A 422 -17.22 -20.02 15.73
N PRO A 423 -17.48 -18.77 15.31
CA PRO A 423 -18.44 -18.46 14.25
C PRO A 423 -18.18 -19.23 12.95
N GLY A 424 -19.25 -19.47 12.20
CA GLY A 424 -19.12 -19.88 10.80
C GLY A 424 -18.39 -18.81 9.98
N GLU A 425 -17.85 -19.18 8.81
CA GLU A 425 -17.09 -18.24 7.97
C GLU A 425 -17.93 -17.02 7.59
N GLU A 426 -19.13 -17.24 7.05
CA GLU A 426 -20.04 -16.14 6.68
C GLU A 426 -20.46 -15.29 7.88
N GLU A 427 -20.78 -15.92 9.02
CA GLU A 427 -21.12 -15.21 10.25
C GLU A 427 -19.94 -14.34 10.73
N MET A 428 -18.71 -14.84 10.66
CA MET A 428 -17.52 -14.08 11.04
C MET A 428 -17.36 -12.82 10.19
N LEU A 429 -17.54 -12.94 8.87
CA LEU A 429 -17.46 -11.81 7.96
C LEU A 429 -18.56 -10.78 8.23
N GLN A 430 -19.78 -11.22 8.53
CA GLN A 430 -20.87 -10.33 8.95
C GLN A 430 -20.60 -9.66 10.30
N LEU A 431 -19.96 -10.34 11.25
CA LEU A 431 -19.60 -9.76 12.55
C LEU A 431 -18.51 -8.70 12.43
N LEU A 432 -17.56 -8.87 11.50
CA LEU A 432 -16.51 -7.90 11.21
C LEU A 432 -16.96 -6.78 10.25
N GLY A 433 -18.09 -6.97 9.57
CA GLY A 433 -18.55 -6.07 8.53
C GLY A 433 -17.61 -6.05 7.33
N TYR A 434 -17.10 -7.22 6.92
CA TYR A 434 -16.29 -7.35 5.70
C TYR A 434 -17.18 -7.19 4.48
N SER A 435 -16.86 -6.19 3.65
CA SER A 435 -17.69 -5.74 2.54
C SER A 435 -17.04 -6.02 1.19
N LYS A 436 -17.77 -5.80 0.09
CA LYS A 436 -17.21 -6.01 -1.25
C LYS A 436 -16.17 -4.95 -1.59
N THR A 437 -16.35 -3.71 -1.11
CA THR A 437 -15.34 -2.65 -1.23
C THR A 437 -14.02 -3.03 -0.55
N ASP A 438 -14.06 -3.71 0.61
CA ASP A 438 -12.83 -4.19 1.25
C ASP A 438 -12.14 -5.28 0.42
N ALA A 439 -12.92 -6.19 -0.19
CA ALA A 439 -12.41 -7.22 -1.08
C ALA A 439 -11.72 -6.63 -2.33
N ILE A 440 -12.36 -5.63 -2.95
CA ILE A 440 -11.83 -4.88 -4.10
C ILE A 440 -10.52 -4.20 -3.72
N ALA A 441 -10.51 -3.42 -2.64
CA ALA A 441 -9.32 -2.68 -2.20
C ALA A 441 -8.14 -3.62 -1.85
N ASN A 442 -8.45 -4.79 -1.29
CA ASN A 442 -7.45 -5.81 -1.05
C ASN A 442 -6.91 -6.41 -2.36
N LEU A 443 -7.79 -6.79 -3.29
CA LEU A 443 -7.39 -7.40 -4.56
C LEU A 443 -6.60 -6.42 -5.44
N GLU A 444 -6.97 -5.14 -5.49
CA GLU A 444 -6.19 -4.08 -6.13
C GLU A 444 -4.78 -3.97 -5.55
N HIS A 445 -4.65 -4.09 -4.23
CA HIS A 445 -3.34 -4.10 -3.58
C HIS A 445 -2.51 -5.34 -3.94
N ILE A 446 -3.12 -6.53 -3.97
CA ILE A 446 -2.44 -7.76 -4.39
C ILE A 446 -1.96 -7.64 -5.84
N ILE A 447 -2.82 -7.20 -6.76
CA ILE A 447 -2.47 -6.96 -8.17
C ILE A 447 -1.30 -5.96 -8.25
N SER A 448 -1.39 -4.84 -7.54
CA SER A 448 -0.34 -3.82 -7.51
C SER A 448 1.01 -4.38 -7.02
N SER A 449 0.99 -5.21 -5.97
CA SER A 449 2.18 -5.87 -5.44
C SER A 449 2.76 -6.87 -6.44
N MET A 450 1.92 -7.71 -7.06
CA MET A 450 2.33 -8.74 -8.02
C MET A 450 2.75 -8.18 -9.39
N SER A 451 2.43 -6.92 -9.66
CA SER A 451 2.85 -6.20 -10.87
C SER A 451 4.25 -5.60 -10.76
N ARG A 452 4.97 -5.90 -9.68
CA ARG A 452 6.31 -5.40 -9.38
C ARG A 452 7.31 -6.53 -9.14
N PRO A 453 8.60 -6.33 -9.42
CA PRO A 453 9.61 -7.32 -9.06
C PRO A 453 9.60 -7.62 -7.54
N PRO A 454 9.98 -8.85 -7.12
CA PRO A 454 10.36 -10.00 -7.93
C PRO A 454 9.17 -10.77 -8.55
N PHE A 455 7.92 -10.43 -8.25
CA PHE A 455 6.76 -11.20 -8.74
C PHE A 455 6.69 -11.22 -10.27
N THR A 456 7.02 -10.11 -10.94
CA THR A 456 7.08 -10.03 -12.41
C THR A 456 8.13 -10.95 -13.04
N MET A 457 9.06 -11.49 -12.24
CA MET A 457 10.08 -12.44 -12.68
C MET A 457 9.65 -13.90 -12.53
N GLN A 458 8.51 -14.16 -11.88
CA GLN A 458 8.01 -15.52 -11.68
C GLN A 458 7.40 -16.10 -12.94
N TYR A 459 7.52 -17.42 -13.07
CA TYR A 459 6.82 -18.20 -14.09
C TYR A 459 5.30 -17.93 -14.08
N ASN A 460 4.71 -17.71 -15.26
CA ASN A 460 3.27 -17.46 -15.45
C ASN A 460 2.68 -16.23 -14.71
N ASN A 461 3.50 -15.26 -14.26
CA ASN A 461 3.00 -14.05 -13.59
C ASN A 461 1.97 -13.27 -14.44
N ALA A 462 2.19 -13.11 -15.75
CA ALA A 462 1.27 -12.39 -16.63
C ALA A 462 -0.13 -13.01 -16.66
N GLN A 463 -0.22 -14.34 -16.72
CA GLN A 463 -1.50 -15.05 -16.66
C GLN A 463 -2.16 -14.90 -15.29
N HIS A 464 -1.38 -14.98 -14.20
CA HIS A 464 -1.90 -14.77 -12.85
C HIS A 464 -2.50 -13.37 -12.68
N LEU A 465 -1.81 -12.33 -13.17
CA LEU A 465 -2.34 -10.96 -13.15
C LEU A 465 -3.62 -10.82 -13.98
N ALA A 466 -3.73 -11.50 -15.12
CA ALA A 466 -4.94 -11.51 -15.93
C ALA A 466 -6.12 -12.17 -15.20
N ASP A 467 -5.88 -13.28 -14.50
CA ASP A 467 -6.91 -13.97 -13.70
C ASP A 467 -7.41 -13.09 -12.55
N LEU A 468 -6.49 -12.45 -11.81
CA LEU A 468 -6.84 -11.53 -10.72
C LEU A 468 -7.59 -10.29 -11.24
N ALA A 469 -7.18 -9.74 -12.40
CA ALA A 469 -7.88 -8.62 -13.01
C ALA A 469 -9.32 -8.98 -13.39
N LYS A 470 -9.55 -10.20 -13.89
CA LYS A 470 -10.91 -10.70 -14.16
C LYS A 470 -11.73 -10.82 -12.88
N GLU A 471 -11.17 -11.40 -11.81
CA GLU A 471 -11.83 -11.46 -10.50
C GLU A 471 -12.18 -10.07 -9.97
N LEU A 472 -11.26 -9.11 -10.12
CA LEU A 472 -11.48 -7.72 -9.73
C LEU A 472 -12.66 -7.09 -10.48
N THR A 473 -12.72 -7.26 -11.81
CA THR A 473 -13.84 -6.77 -12.62
C THR A 473 -15.17 -7.41 -12.19
N GLU A 474 -15.19 -8.71 -11.93
CA GLU A 474 -16.39 -9.40 -11.45
C GLU A 474 -16.86 -8.90 -10.07
N LEU A 475 -15.92 -8.63 -9.15
CA LEU A 475 -16.22 -8.04 -7.83
C LEU A 475 -16.74 -6.61 -7.95
N GLN A 476 -16.11 -5.79 -8.79
CA GLN A 476 -16.52 -4.40 -9.03
C GLN A 476 -17.95 -4.33 -9.59
N HIS A 477 -18.32 -5.21 -10.53
CA HIS A 477 -19.69 -5.28 -11.05
C HIS A 477 -20.74 -5.70 -10.02
N LYS A 478 -20.35 -6.49 -9.01
CA LYS A 478 -21.26 -6.97 -7.94
C LYS A 478 -21.29 -6.03 -6.73
N SER A 479 -20.46 -5.00 -6.68
CA SER A 479 -20.33 -4.11 -5.52
C SER A 479 -21.53 -3.15 -5.41
N SER A 480 -21.96 -2.89 -4.18
CA SER A 480 -23.05 -1.97 -3.85
C SER A 480 -22.66 -1.18 -2.61
N LYS A 481 -22.49 0.15 -2.76
CA LYS A 481 -22.18 1.04 -1.63
C LYS A 481 -23.23 0.94 -0.52
N ALA A 482 -24.50 0.74 -0.86
CA ALA A 482 -25.59 0.59 0.10
C ALA A 482 -25.45 -0.69 0.93
N ASP A 483 -25.11 -1.82 0.30
CA ASP A 483 -24.89 -3.10 0.98
C ASP A 483 -23.69 -2.99 1.93
N ASP A 484 -22.60 -2.36 1.47
CA ASP A 484 -21.38 -2.18 2.24
C ASP A 484 -21.63 -1.31 3.50
N ILE A 485 -22.42 -0.23 3.37
CA ILE A 485 -22.87 0.60 4.50
C ILE A 485 -23.67 -0.23 5.50
N GLU A 486 -24.64 -1.04 5.03
CA GLU A 486 -25.53 -1.79 5.91
C GLU A 486 -24.80 -2.91 6.66
N VAL A 487 -23.93 -3.65 5.96
CA VAL A 487 -23.07 -4.68 6.56
C VAL A 487 -22.15 -4.09 7.62
N THR A 488 -21.51 -2.95 7.32
CA THR A 488 -20.59 -2.28 8.26
C THR A 488 -21.34 -1.67 9.45
N ARG A 489 -22.52 -1.07 9.23
CA ARG A 489 -23.38 -0.53 10.30
C ARG A 489 -23.88 -1.62 11.23
N THR A 490 -24.31 -2.75 10.67
CA THR A 490 -24.76 -3.90 11.46
C THR A 490 -23.61 -4.46 12.31
N ALA A 491 -22.40 -4.56 11.77
CA ALA A 491 -21.21 -4.97 12.51
C ALA A 491 -20.90 -4.00 13.67
N LEU A 492 -20.96 -2.69 13.43
CA LEU A 492 -20.75 -1.67 14.46
C LEU A 492 -21.80 -1.75 15.58
N ASN A 493 -23.07 -1.95 15.23
CA ASN A 493 -24.15 -2.09 16.22
C ASN A 493 -23.96 -3.33 17.12
N ARG A 494 -23.39 -4.42 16.57
CA ARG A 494 -23.08 -5.63 17.35
C ARG A 494 -21.84 -5.47 18.22
N GLN A 495 -20.88 -4.66 17.80
CA GLN A 495 -19.60 -4.44 18.49
C GLN A 495 -19.29 -2.93 18.58
N PRO A 496 -20.01 -2.17 19.42
CA PRO A 496 -19.90 -0.70 19.46
C PRO A 496 -18.55 -0.18 19.98
N TYR A 497 -17.73 -1.06 20.59
CA TYR A 497 -16.36 -0.76 21.02
C TYR A 497 -15.33 -0.89 19.89
N ASN A 498 -15.70 -1.42 18.71
CA ASN A 498 -14.79 -1.58 17.58
C ASN A 498 -14.60 -0.23 16.86
N HIS A 499 -13.55 0.49 17.26
CA HIS A 499 -13.22 1.80 16.70
C HIS A 499 -12.84 1.75 15.21
N GLN A 500 -12.32 0.61 14.71
CA GLN A 500 -11.94 0.43 13.31
C GLN A 500 -13.19 0.37 12.43
N THR A 501 -14.21 -0.38 12.85
CA THR A 501 -15.50 -0.46 12.13
C THR A 501 -16.20 0.89 12.06
N ALA A 502 -16.15 1.70 13.14
CA ALA A 502 -16.69 3.06 13.12
C ALA A 502 -15.98 3.96 12.08
N ALA A 503 -14.64 3.94 12.04
CA ALA A 503 -13.86 4.70 11.06
C ALA A 503 -14.10 4.22 9.62
N ARG A 504 -14.25 2.90 9.41
CA ARG A 504 -14.59 2.34 8.09
C ARG A 504 -15.98 2.76 7.63
N LEU A 505 -16.98 2.73 8.51
CA LEU A 505 -18.32 3.23 8.18
C LEU A 505 -18.30 4.73 7.84
N ALA A 506 -17.51 5.53 8.57
CA ALA A 506 -17.33 6.95 8.26
C ALA A 506 -16.73 7.16 6.86
N MET A 507 -15.77 6.33 6.45
CA MET A 507 -15.19 6.40 5.10
C MET A 507 -16.22 6.06 4.00
N LEU A 508 -17.14 5.12 4.26
CA LEU A 508 -18.23 4.80 3.34
C LEU A 508 -19.27 5.93 3.22
N LEU A 509 -19.48 6.71 4.29
CA LEU A 509 -20.43 7.83 4.33
C LEU A 509 -19.78 9.18 3.96
N ASN A 510 -18.72 9.19 3.15
CA ASN A 510 -17.99 10.41 2.80
C ASN A 510 -18.82 11.47 2.05
N ASP A 511 -19.92 11.07 1.42
CA ASP A 511 -20.94 11.91 0.78
C ASP A 511 -21.95 12.50 1.77
N GLN A 512 -21.95 12.01 3.02
CA GLN A 512 -22.77 12.47 4.13
C GLN A 512 -21.85 13.01 5.23
N PRO A 513 -21.28 14.22 5.03
CA PRO A 513 -20.12 14.67 5.78
C PRO A 513 -20.41 14.88 7.28
N GLN A 514 -21.66 15.12 7.69
CA GLN A 514 -22.05 15.18 9.09
C GLN A 514 -22.01 13.80 9.77
N ASP A 515 -22.57 12.78 9.12
CA ASP A 515 -22.60 11.41 9.66
C ASP A 515 -21.20 10.80 9.71
N ALA A 516 -20.39 11.04 8.67
CA ALA A 516 -18.98 10.65 8.67
C ALA A 516 -18.18 11.33 9.79
N THR A 517 -18.43 12.62 10.06
CA THR A 517 -17.78 13.35 11.16
C THR A 517 -18.11 12.70 12.51
N ALA A 518 -19.40 12.43 12.79
CA ALA A 518 -19.83 11.82 14.05
C ALA A 518 -19.20 10.43 14.28
N LEU A 519 -19.09 9.62 13.23
CA LEU A 519 -18.47 8.29 13.30
C LEU A 519 -16.96 8.34 13.49
N PHE A 520 -16.26 9.30 12.87
CA PHE A 520 -14.83 9.51 13.14
C PHE A 520 -14.60 9.99 14.58
N GLU A 521 -15.43 10.89 15.09
CA GLU A 521 -15.38 11.34 16.50
C GLU A 521 -15.67 10.18 17.46
N GLN A 522 -16.63 9.31 17.15
CA GLN A 522 -16.88 8.08 17.90
C GLN A 522 -15.65 7.17 17.90
N SER A 523 -15.00 6.97 16.74
CA SER A 523 -13.77 6.18 16.63
C SER A 523 -12.65 6.77 17.48
N LEU A 524 -12.43 8.09 17.43
CA LEU A 524 -11.40 8.79 18.21
C LEU A 524 -11.69 8.83 19.70
N LYS A 525 -12.96 8.77 20.12
CA LYS A 525 -13.31 8.63 21.54
C LYS A 525 -12.83 7.29 22.10
N LEU A 526 -12.86 6.23 21.30
CA LEU A 526 -12.41 4.88 21.66
C LEU A 526 -10.89 4.71 21.49
N ASN A 527 -10.32 5.32 20.46
CA ASN A 527 -8.89 5.32 20.20
C ASN A 527 -8.42 6.71 19.72
N PRO A 528 -8.06 7.61 20.66
CA PRO A 528 -7.68 9.00 20.36
C PRO A 528 -6.28 9.11 19.74
N PHE A 529 -5.55 7.99 19.63
CA PHE A 529 -4.18 7.94 19.12
C PHE A 529 -4.10 7.35 17.71
N ASN A 530 -5.24 7.12 17.05
CA ASN A 530 -5.28 6.63 15.69
C ASN A 530 -4.98 7.76 14.69
N ILE A 531 -3.75 7.80 14.20
CA ILE A 531 -3.28 8.85 13.27
C ILE A 531 -4.00 8.83 11.92
N ASP A 532 -4.42 7.66 11.44
CA ASP A 532 -5.13 7.54 10.17
C ASP A 532 -6.57 8.07 10.31
N THR A 533 -7.24 7.83 11.45
CA THR A 533 -8.55 8.42 11.78
C THR A 533 -8.45 9.93 11.95
N LEU A 534 -7.45 10.45 12.69
CA LEU A 534 -7.20 11.88 12.84
C LEU A 534 -7.03 12.57 11.48
N ASN A 535 -6.23 11.98 10.59
CA ASN A 535 -5.99 12.51 9.25
C ASN A 535 -7.24 12.44 8.35
N ASN A 536 -8.01 11.36 8.42
CA ASN A 536 -9.24 11.24 7.64
C ASN A 536 -10.31 12.26 8.09
N LEU A 537 -10.48 12.46 9.41
CA LEU A 537 -11.35 13.50 9.93
C LEU A 537 -10.85 14.89 9.53
N ALA A 538 -9.54 15.16 9.60
CA ALA A 538 -8.98 16.42 9.14
C ALA A 538 -9.26 16.68 7.65
N SER A 539 -9.16 15.65 6.80
CA SER A 539 -9.51 15.77 5.38
C SER A 539 -10.96 16.18 5.17
N LEU A 540 -11.88 15.65 5.97
CA LEU A 540 -13.30 16.03 5.92
C LEU A 540 -13.53 17.47 6.40
N LYS A 541 -12.82 17.89 7.46
CA LYS A 541 -12.82 19.26 7.95
C LYS A 541 -12.26 20.25 6.92
N ILE A 542 -11.25 19.87 6.13
CA ILE A 542 -10.76 20.68 5.00
C ILE A 542 -11.87 20.86 3.95
N GLN A 543 -12.59 19.80 3.58
CA GLN A 543 -13.71 19.87 2.62
C GLN A 543 -14.85 20.77 3.13
N GLN A 544 -15.11 20.76 4.43
CA GLN A 544 -16.07 21.64 5.10
C GLN A 544 -15.53 23.08 5.33
N ASN A 545 -14.32 23.39 4.87
CA ASN A 545 -13.61 24.66 5.10
C ASN A 545 -13.38 24.99 6.60
N GLN A 546 -13.41 23.98 7.48
CA GLN A 546 -13.09 24.07 8.92
C GLN A 546 -11.59 23.91 9.14
N LEU A 547 -10.80 24.86 8.59
CA LEU A 547 -9.35 24.73 8.46
C LEU A 547 -8.58 24.71 9.79
N ALA A 548 -9.08 25.37 10.84
CA ALA A 548 -8.43 25.41 12.16
C ALA A 548 -8.54 24.06 12.90
N GLU A 549 -9.71 23.44 12.85
CA GLU A 549 -9.93 22.09 13.41
C GLU A 549 -9.09 21.05 12.65
N ALA A 550 -9.04 21.14 11.32
CA ALA A 550 -8.19 20.28 10.50
C ALA A 550 -6.71 20.36 10.92
N GLU A 551 -6.18 21.58 11.07
CA GLU A 551 -4.80 21.80 11.51
C GLU A 551 -4.51 21.21 12.88
N ALA A 552 -5.42 21.38 13.85
CA ALA A 552 -5.26 20.81 15.19
C ALA A 552 -5.19 19.27 15.16
N LEU A 553 -6.07 18.63 14.39
CA LEU A 553 -6.08 17.17 14.22
C LEU A 553 -4.79 16.66 13.54
N LEU A 554 -4.29 17.39 12.53
CA LEU A 554 -3.07 17.03 11.81
C LEU A 554 -1.82 17.21 12.66
N ASN A 555 -1.74 18.30 13.44
CA ASN A 555 -0.66 18.50 14.40
C ASN A 555 -0.67 17.40 15.46
N ARG A 556 -1.85 17.01 15.96
CA ARG A 556 -1.97 15.87 16.88
C ARG A 556 -1.49 14.56 16.24
N ALA A 557 -1.79 14.32 14.96
CA ALA A 557 -1.28 13.15 14.25
C ALA A 557 0.27 13.17 14.14
N LEU A 558 0.87 14.33 13.92
CA LEU A 558 2.33 14.51 13.85
C LEU A 558 3.02 14.42 15.21
N GLU A 559 2.38 14.82 16.30
CA GLU A 559 2.88 14.58 17.66
C GLU A 559 3.03 13.08 17.95
N LEU A 560 2.06 12.28 17.49
CA LEU A 560 2.06 10.83 17.68
C LEU A 560 2.99 10.12 16.70
N ALA A 561 3.06 10.62 15.46
CA ALA A 561 3.88 10.07 14.39
C ALA A 561 4.57 11.19 13.58
N PRO A 562 5.75 11.67 14.02
CA PRO A 562 6.44 12.79 13.38
C PRO A 562 6.78 12.58 11.89
N GLY A 563 6.88 11.34 11.43
CA GLY A 563 7.14 10.99 10.03
C GLY A 563 5.87 10.76 9.19
N PHE A 564 4.69 11.22 9.63
CA PHE A 564 3.44 10.88 8.93
C PHE A 564 3.19 11.78 7.71
N ALA A 565 3.65 11.32 6.54
CA ALA A 565 3.58 12.07 5.28
C ALA A 565 2.19 12.60 4.91
N ARG A 566 1.13 11.81 5.13
CA ARG A 566 -0.27 12.21 4.84
C ARG A 566 -0.69 13.44 5.64
N ALA A 567 -0.24 13.55 6.90
CA ALA A 567 -0.57 14.70 7.73
C ALA A 567 0.14 15.97 7.24
N TYR A 568 1.42 15.88 6.86
CA TYR A 568 2.13 16.98 6.21
C TYR A 568 1.46 17.40 4.90
N PHE A 569 1.07 16.44 4.05
CA PHE A 569 0.36 16.75 2.81
C PHE A 569 -0.94 17.53 3.06
N ASN A 570 -1.74 17.09 4.03
CA ASN A 570 -2.99 17.76 4.39
C ASN A 570 -2.76 19.13 5.07
N LEU A 571 -1.69 19.31 5.85
CA LEU A 571 -1.29 20.63 6.35
C LEU A 571 -0.89 21.58 5.20
N GLY A 572 -0.26 21.03 4.17
CA GLY A 572 0.01 21.76 2.93
C GLY A 572 -1.29 22.22 2.24
N LEU A 573 -2.32 21.36 2.18
CA LEU A 573 -3.66 21.75 1.68
C LEU A 573 -4.31 22.84 2.54
N VAL A 574 -4.23 22.73 3.87
CA VAL A 574 -4.73 23.76 4.80
C VAL A 574 -4.04 25.11 4.55
N ALA A 575 -2.71 25.12 4.49
CA ALA A 575 -1.93 26.33 4.23
C ALA A 575 -2.25 26.92 2.84
N ALA A 576 -2.37 26.08 1.81
CA ALA A 576 -2.74 26.51 0.47
C ALA A 576 -4.15 27.13 0.42
N ALA A 577 -5.12 26.56 1.13
CA ALA A 577 -6.48 27.10 1.26
C ALA A 577 -6.49 28.48 1.95
N ARG A 578 -5.59 28.68 2.92
CA ARG A 578 -5.36 29.99 3.58
C ARG A 578 -4.49 30.96 2.75
N LYS A 579 -4.03 30.55 1.57
CA LYS A 579 -3.09 31.31 0.72
C LYS A 579 -1.71 31.55 1.36
N GLU A 580 -1.30 30.70 2.30
CA GLU A 580 -0.01 30.72 2.96
C GLU A 580 1.03 29.92 2.15
N SER A 581 1.40 30.42 0.97
CA SER A 581 2.21 29.70 -0.02
C SER A 581 3.52 29.12 0.55
N GLU A 582 4.32 29.89 1.28
CA GLU A 582 5.61 29.41 1.81
C GLU A 582 5.46 28.25 2.80
N LYS A 583 4.44 28.30 3.66
CA LYS A 583 4.13 27.19 4.58
C LYS A 583 3.63 25.98 3.82
N ALA A 584 2.77 26.16 2.81
CA ALA A 584 2.31 25.07 1.97
C ALA A 584 3.49 24.36 1.29
N ALA A 585 4.44 25.11 0.74
CA ALA A 585 5.67 24.56 0.15
C ALA A 585 6.45 23.72 1.17
N THR A 586 6.67 24.27 2.37
CA THR A 586 7.39 23.60 3.46
C THR A 586 6.72 22.27 3.84
N PHE A 587 5.40 22.25 3.97
CA PHE A 587 4.65 21.05 4.30
C PHE A 587 4.65 20.01 3.17
N TYR A 588 4.53 20.43 1.91
CA TYR A 588 4.65 19.49 0.79
C TYR A 588 6.06 18.90 0.65
N GLN A 589 7.10 19.70 0.93
CA GLN A 589 8.48 19.19 0.99
C GLN A 589 8.65 18.18 2.12
N ALA A 590 8.11 18.46 3.32
CA ALA A 590 8.13 17.53 4.44
C ALA A 590 7.38 16.23 4.13
N ALA A 591 6.22 16.31 3.45
CA ALA A 591 5.46 15.15 3.01
C ALA A 591 6.27 14.26 2.04
N ALA A 592 6.90 14.87 1.03
CA ALA A 592 7.74 14.15 0.06
C ALA A 592 9.03 13.60 0.67
N ALA A 593 9.59 14.24 1.70
CA ALA A 593 10.74 13.71 2.43
C ALA A 593 10.35 12.51 3.31
N ALA A 594 9.20 12.58 3.98
CA ALA A 594 8.67 11.52 4.81
C ALA A 594 8.24 10.29 3.99
N ASP A 595 7.65 10.50 2.81
CA ASP A 595 7.31 9.46 1.84
C ASP A 595 7.72 9.88 0.42
N PRO A 596 8.90 9.45 -0.06
CA PRO A 596 9.37 9.75 -1.41
C PRO A 596 8.47 9.20 -2.54
N ALA A 597 7.57 8.25 -2.24
CA ALA A 597 6.61 7.73 -3.19
C ALA A 597 5.35 8.61 -3.32
N MET A 598 5.16 9.61 -2.45
CA MET A 598 4.00 10.51 -2.46
C MET A 598 4.13 11.59 -3.53
N PHE A 599 4.03 11.20 -4.80
CA PHE A 599 4.15 12.13 -5.94
C PHE A 599 3.13 13.27 -5.91
N LEU A 600 1.96 13.08 -5.27
CA LEU A 600 0.94 14.12 -5.10
C LEU A 600 1.46 15.34 -4.33
N ALA A 601 2.35 15.14 -3.35
CA ALA A 601 2.98 16.24 -2.62
C ALA A 601 3.93 17.03 -3.52
N LEU A 602 4.75 16.33 -4.31
CA LEU A 602 5.64 16.95 -5.30
C LEU A 602 4.85 17.70 -6.37
N ARG A 603 3.76 17.13 -6.89
CA ARG A 603 2.88 17.79 -7.86
C ARG A 603 2.29 19.09 -7.29
N ASN A 604 1.80 19.07 -6.06
CA ASN A 604 1.24 20.27 -5.43
C ASN A 604 2.31 21.32 -5.12
N LEU A 605 3.52 20.91 -4.74
CA LEU A 605 4.68 21.79 -4.62
C LEU A 605 5.05 22.43 -5.97
N ALA A 606 5.07 21.66 -7.05
CA ALA A 606 5.36 22.15 -8.39
C ALA A 606 4.27 23.12 -8.89
N ASN A 607 2.99 22.81 -8.66
CA ASN A 607 1.87 23.72 -8.92
C ASN A 607 2.03 25.06 -8.20
N LEU A 608 2.50 25.04 -6.95
CA LEU A 608 2.74 26.25 -6.17
C LEU A 608 3.88 27.08 -6.75
N HIS A 609 5.03 26.46 -7.05
CA HIS A 609 6.15 27.13 -7.74
C HIS A 609 5.71 27.72 -9.09
N PHE A 610 4.89 26.99 -9.86
CA PHE A 610 4.36 27.46 -11.13
C PHE A 610 3.50 28.72 -10.95
N ARG A 611 2.58 28.72 -9.97
CA ARG A 611 1.74 29.90 -9.64
C ARG A 611 2.56 31.09 -9.17
N ASN A 612 3.68 30.85 -8.47
CA ASN A 612 4.62 31.90 -8.05
C ASN A 612 5.56 32.36 -9.19
N ARG A 613 5.39 31.84 -10.41
CA ARG A 613 6.24 32.10 -11.59
C ARG A 613 7.68 31.62 -11.46
N GLU A 614 7.93 30.65 -10.59
CA GLU A 614 9.23 30.00 -10.36
C GLU A 614 9.38 28.80 -11.30
N PHE A 615 9.28 29.03 -12.62
CA PHE A 615 9.08 27.97 -13.61
C PHE A 615 10.22 26.94 -13.69
N ASN A 616 11.47 27.35 -13.48
CA ASN A 616 12.61 26.42 -13.42
C ASN A 616 12.48 25.44 -12.24
N GLN A 617 12.09 25.95 -11.07
CA GLN A 617 11.89 25.13 -9.87
C GLN A 617 10.67 24.21 -10.05
N ALA A 618 9.57 24.75 -10.56
CA ALA A 618 8.37 23.98 -10.87
C ALA A 618 8.67 22.80 -11.80
N LYS A 619 9.42 23.04 -12.89
CA LYS A 619 9.84 22.00 -13.84
C LYS A 619 10.60 20.87 -13.15
N ILE A 620 11.62 21.19 -12.34
CA ILE A 620 12.42 20.19 -11.63
C ILE A 620 11.52 19.33 -10.72
N VAL A 621 10.61 19.96 -9.97
CA VAL A 621 9.73 19.24 -9.05
C VAL A 621 8.68 18.39 -9.80
N TYR A 622 8.16 18.86 -10.94
CA TYR A 622 7.31 18.04 -11.81
C TYR A 622 8.06 16.83 -12.39
N GLU A 623 9.31 17.00 -12.81
CA GLU A 623 10.15 15.90 -13.29
C GLU A 623 10.39 14.86 -12.19
N MET A 624 10.55 15.29 -10.93
CA MET A 624 10.60 14.38 -9.78
C MET A 624 9.26 13.63 -9.60
N ALA A 625 8.12 14.32 -9.65
CA ALA A 625 6.80 13.72 -9.52
C ALA A 625 6.54 12.67 -10.63
N ALA A 626 6.78 13.04 -11.88
CA ALA A 626 6.59 12.18 -13.05
C ALA A 626 7.55 10.99 -13.09
N LYS A 627 8.74 11.11 -12.47
CA LYS A 627 9.65 9.97 -12.31
C LYS A 627 9.11 8.95 -11.31
N THR A 628 8.43 9.40 -10.26
CA THR A 628 7.82 8.53 -9.24
C THR A 628 6.51 7.91 -9.74
N ALA A 629 5.69 8.68 -10.47
CA ALA A 629 4.44 8.24 -11.08
C ALA A 629 4.42 8.60 -12.58
N PRO A 630 4.98 7.73 -13.45
CA PRO A 630 4.99 7.97 -14.90
C PRO A 630 3.60 8.04 -15.52
N ASP A 631 2.59 7.47 -14.87
CA ASP A 631 1.18 7.49 -15.27
C ASP A 631 0.40 8.73 -14.78
N ASP A 632 1.01 9.62 -13.99
CA ASP A 632 0.38 10.88 -13.59
C ASP A 632 0.47 11.93 -14.70
N MET A 633 -0.54 11.91 -15.59
CA MET A 633 -0.70 12.87 -16.69
C MET A 633 -0.57 14.34 -16.25
N PRO A 634 -1.19 14.81 -15.15
CA PRO A 634 -1.02 16.18 -14.66
C PRO A 634 0.44 16.61 -14.44
N SER A 635 1.30 15.75 -13.87
CA SER A 635 2.72 16.08 -13.70
C SER A 635 3.44 16.19 -15.03
N GLN A 636 3.16 15.30 -15.99
CA GLN A 636 3.76 15.39 -17.33
C GLN A 636 3.36 16.67 -18.07
N LEU A 637 2.07 17.03 -18.04
CA LEU A 637 1.61 18.29 -18.63
C LEU A 637 2.20 19.50 -17.91
N GLY A 638 2.39 19.41 -16.59
CA GLY A 638 3.09 20.42 -15.79
C GLY A 638 4.50 20.74 -16.30
N ILE A 639 5.27 19.73 -16.70
CA ILE A 639 6.62 19.91 -17.30
C ILE A 639 6.51 20.75 -18.59
N GLY A 640 5.61 20.35 -19.49
CA GLY A 640 5.37 21.08 -20.74
C GLY A 640 4.92 22.52 -20.50
N ASN A 641 4.05 22.75 -19.52
CA ASN A 641 3.56 24.09 -19.19
C ASN A 641 4.70 24.99 -18.69
N CYS A 642 5.60 24.46 -17.86
CA CYS A 642 6.79 25.19 -17.41
C CYS A 642 7.70 25.56 -18.59
N LEU A 643 7.90 24.63 -19.53
CA LEU A 643 8.72 24.86 -20.73
C LEU A 643 8.14 25.95 -21.63
N MET A 644 6.80 26.01 -21.77
CA MET A 644 6.12 27.09 -22.50
C MET A 644 6.39 28.47 -21.87
N GLU A 645 6.25 28.59 -20.56
CA GLU A 645 6.53 29.83 -19.82
C GLU A 645 8.03 30.22 -19.88
N LEU A 646 8.92 29.23 -19.95
CA LEU A 646 10.36 29.41 -20.16
C LEU A 646 10.73 29.70 -21.63
N LYS A 647 9.75 29.81 -22.54
CA LYS A 647 9.93 30.02 -23.99
C LYS A 647 10.73 28.92 -24.68
N GLN A 648 10.68 27.70 -24.16
CA GLN A 648 11.32 26.50 -24.71
C GLN A 648 10.30 25.65 -25.47
N SER A 649 9.61 26.26 -26.45
CA SER A 649 8.45 25.67 -27.12
C SER A 649 8.75 24.33 -27.82
N ALA A 650 9.94 24.18 -28.42
CA ALA A 650 10.35 22.93 -29.07
C ALA A 650 10.37 21.74 -28.09
N MET A 651 10.92 21.96 -26.90
CA MET A 651 10.95 20.93 -25.84
C MET A 651 9.56 20.68 -25.27
N ALA A 652 8.74 21.73 -25.12
CA ALA A 652 7.36 21.57 -24.65
C ALA A 652 6.53 20.69 -25.60
N ILE A 653 6.66 20.91 -26.91
CA ILE A 653 6.02 20.11 -27.96
C ILE A 653 6.41 18.62 -27.84
N GLU A 654 7.69 18.32 -27.65
CA GLU A 654 8.15 16.92 -27.49
C GLU A 654 7.52 16.25 -26.26
N ILE A 655 7.47 16.95 -25.12
CA ILE A 655 6.84 16.45 -23.89
C ILE A 655 5.35 16.21 -24.10
N TYR A 656 4.63 17.16 -24.71
CA TYR A 656 3.20 16.99 -24.97
C TYR A 656 2.90 15.89 -25.99
N GLN A 657 3.74 15.67 -27.00
CA GLN A 657 3.61 14.55 -27.94
C GLN A 657 3.74 13.20 -27.23
N ARG A 658 4.73 13.08 -26.34
CA ARG A 658 4.88 11.87 -25.50
C ARG A 658 3.67 11.66 -24.60
N ALA A 659 3.18 12.71 -23.95
CA ALA A 659 1.98 12.63 -23.11
C ALA A 659 0.72 12.27 -23.92
N ALA A 660 0.55 12.82 -25.13
CA ALA A 660 -0.56 12.49 -26.02
C ALA A 660 -0.52 11.05 -26.54
N THR A 661 0.67 10.44 -26.58
CA THR A 661 0.83 9.01 -26.91
C THR A 661 0.53 8.14 -25.69
N ALA A 662 1.06 8.48 -24.52
CA ALA A 662 0.88 7.72 -23.29
C ALA A 662 -0.56 7.76 -22.76
N PHE A 663 -1.27 8.87 -22.97
CA PHE A 663 -2.64 9.09 -22.50
C PHE A 663 -3.58 9.37 -23.68
N ALA A 664 -3.61 8.43 -24.63
CA ALA A 664 -4.34 8.57 -25.89
C ALA A 664 -5.84 8.83 -25.72
N ASP A 665 -6.44 8.34 -24.64
CA ASP A 665 -7.86 8.48 -24.33
C ASP A 665 -8.19 9.81 -23.62
N SER A 666 -7.17 10.60 -23.25
CA SER A 666 -7.36 11.92 -22.65
C SER A 666 -7.23 13.02 -23.70
N PRO A 667 -8.17 13.99 -23.75
CA PRO A 667 -8.03 15.13 -24.65
C PRO A 667 -6.98 16.15 -24.21
N LEU A 668 -6.63 16.18 -22.91
CA LEU A 668 -5.83 17.27 -22.33
C LEU A 668 -4.41 17.38 -22.90
N PRO A 669 -3.65 16.27 -23.11
CA PRO A 669 -2.34 16.37 -23.74
C PRO A 669 -2.39 16.90 -25.17
N ARG A 670 -3.41 16.51 -25.95
CA ARG A 670 -3.61 16.98 -27.32
C ARG A 670 -3.98 18.46 -27.36
N TYR A 671 -4.83 18.90 -26.43
CA TYR A 671 -5.14 20.31 -26.28
C TYR A 671 -3.90 21.13 -25.92
N SER A 672 -3.10 20.69 -24.95
CA SER A 672 -1.84 21.35 -24.58
C SER A 672 -0.84 21.39 -25.75
N LEU A 673 -0.76 20.31 -26.53
CA LEU A 673 0.06 20.26 -27.73
C LEU A 673 -0.42 21.24 -28.81
N GLY A 674 -1.74 21.34 -29.03
CA GLY A 674 -2.36 22.31 -29.94
C GLY A 674 -2.00 23.75 -29.56
N LYS A 675 -2.13 24.10 -28.28
CA LYS A 675 -1.70 25.42 -27.77
C LYS A 675 -0.21 25.68 -27.97
N ALA A 676 0.63 24.65 -27.81
CA ALA A 676 2.07 24.79 -28.00
C ALA A 676 2.44 25.02 -29.48
N PHE A 677 1.76 24.36 -30.41
CA PHE A 677 1.91 24.60 -31.84
C PHE A 677 1.40 25.98 -32.25
N GLU A 678 0.23 26.39 -31.75
CA GLU A 678 -0.33 27.72 -32.01
C GLU A 678 0.62 28.82 -31.54
N GLY A 679 1.15 28.72 -30.31
CA GLY A 679 2.15 29.65 -29.79
C GLY A 679 3.51 29.60 -30.51
N SER A 680 3.74 28.59 -31.36
CA SER A 680 4.91 28.47 -32.23
C SER A 680 4.59 28.78 -33.70
N GLU A 681 3.41 29.38 -33.97
CA GLU A 681 2.91 29.76 -35.29
C GLU A 681 2.72 28.58 -36.28
N LYS A 682 2.62 27.35 -35.77
CA LYS A 682 2.37 26.13 -36.55
C LYS A 682 0.87 25.82 -36.61
N MET A 683 0.13 26.67 -37.31
CA MET A 683 -1.34 26.63 -37.32
C MET A 683 -1.95 25.32 -37.84
N PRO A 684 -1.44 24.70 -38.93
CA PRO A 684 -1.97 23.41 -39.39
C PRO A 684 -1.83 22.29 -38.36
N GLU A 685 -0.67 22.20 -37.71
CA GLU A 685 -0.42 21.22 -36.65
C GLU A 685 -1.27 21.50 -35.40
N ALA A 686 -1.45 22.78 -35.04
CA ALA A 686 -2.33 23.18 -33.95
C ALA A 686 -3.77 22.73 -34.19
N ALA A 687 -4.31 23.02 -35.38
CA ALA A 687 -5.66 22.62 -35.77
C ALA A 687 -5.86 21.10 -35.74
N GLN A 688 -4.88 20.34 -36.25
CA GLN A 688 -4.93 18.88 -36.19
C GLN A 688 -5.05 18.37 -34.74
N GLN A 689 -4.27 18.92 -33.81
CA GLN A 689 -4.32 18.46 -32.41
C GLN A 689 -5.60 18.91 -31.70
N TYR A 690 -6.11 20.11 -31.99
CA TYR A 690 -7.40 20.54 -31.48
C TYR A 690 -8.54 19.67 -31.99
N GLU A 691 -8.53 19.26 -33.25
CA GLU A 691 -9.53 18.34 -33.80
C GLU A 691 -9.48 16.97 -33.09
N LEU A 692 -8.29 16.43 -32.88
CA LEU A 692 -8.12 15.16 -32.18
C LEU A 692 -8.59 15.24 -30.70
N ALA A 693 -8.35 16.36 -30.02
CA ALA A 693 -8.89 16.60 -28.67
C ALA A 693 -10.42 16.76 -28.67
N ALA A 694 -10.98 17.42 -29.68
CA ALA A 694 -12.42 17.59 -29.85
C ALA A 694 -13.14 16.24 -30.07
N LYS A 695 -12.54 15.33 -30.86
CA LYS A 695 -13.05 13.96 -31.06
C LYS A 695 -13.11 13.14 -29.76
N LEU A 696 -12.32 13.51 -28.76
CA LEU A 696 -12.32 12.95 -27.41
C LEU A 696 -13.27 13.71 -26.46
N GLY A 697 -14.14 14.57 -26.98
CA GLY A 697 -15.15 15.29 -26.20
C GLY A 697 -14.67 16.57 -25.53
N HIS A 698 -13.53 17.16 -25.93
CA HIS A 698 -13.02 18.39 -25.33
C HIS A 698 -13.50 19.66 -26.05
N LEU A 699 -14.59 20.23 -25.52
CA LEU A 699 -15.26 21.41 -26.07
C LEU A 699 -14.35 22.63 -26.28
N PRO A 700 -13.43 22.99 -25.35
CA PRO A 700 -12.54 24.13 -25.55
C PRO A 700 -11.60 24.00 -26.75
N SER A 701 -11.18 22.77 -27.10
CA SER A 701 -10.36 22.55 -28.30
C SER A 701 -11.17 22.71 -29.57
N LEU A 702 -12.41 22.22 -29.58
CA LEU A 702 -13.31 22.39 -30.71
C LEU A 702 -13.61 23.86 -30.96
N GLN A 703 -13.94 24.60 -29.90
CA GLN A 703 -14.14 26.04 -29.95
C GLN A 703 -12.90 26.75 -30.50
N GLN A 704 -11.69 26.39 -30.04
CA GLN A 704 -10.49 27.02 -30.59
C GLN A 704 -10.21 26.68 -32.06
N LEU A 705 -10.46 25.44 -32.49
CA LEU A 705 -10.33 25.09 -33.90
C LEU A 705 -11.28 25.90 -34.80
N ILE A 706 -12.53 26.06 -34.37
CA ILE A 706 -13.53 26.90 -35.06
C ILE A 706 -13.07 28.36 -35.09
N ASN A 707 -12.55 28.89 -33.99
CA ASN A 707 -12.00 30.25 -33.94
C ASN A 707 -10.83 30.44 -34.91
N LEU A 708 -9.90 29.48 -35.00
CA LEU A 708 -8.79 29.56 -35.94
C LEU A 708 -9.28 29.60 -37.40
N GLN A 709 -10.34 28.86 -37.73
CA GLN A 709 -10.97 28.89 -39.06
C GLN A 709 -11.66 30.23 -39.32
N LEU A 710 -12.44 30.74 -38.37
CA LEU A 710 -13.14 32.03 -38.50
C LEU A 710 -12.17 33.23 -38.57
N GLN A 711 -10.99 33.10 -37.96
CA GLN A 711 -9.90 34.08 -38.05
C GLN A 711 -9.01 33.88 -39.29
N GLU A 712 -9.36 32.98 -40.20
CA GLU A 712 -8.59 32.64 -41.41
C GLU A 712 -7.15 32.20 -41.15
N LYS A 713 -6.85 31.73 -39.92
CA LYS A 713 -5.52 31.20 -39.54
C LYS A 713 -5.30 29.78 -40.04
N VAL A 714 -6.39 29.07 -40.33
CA VAL A 714 -6.40 27.77 -41.00
C VAL A 714 -7.45 27.76 -42.10
N SER A 715 -7.33 26.82 -43.04
CA SER A 715 -8.24 26.67 -44.16
C SER A 715 -8.81 25.25 -44.18
N LEU A 716 -9.97 25.10 -43.54
CA LEU A 716 -10.79 23.89 -43.56
C LEU A 716 -11.77 23.97 -44.74
N SER A 717 -12.14 22.81 -45.30
CA SER A 717 -13.22 22.77 -46.30
C SER A 717 -14.56 23.12 -45.65
N ALA A 718 -15.50 23.69 -46.43
CA ALA A 718 -16.82 24.06 -45.93
C ALA A 718 -17.56 22.87 -45.28
N ASP A 719 -17.45 21.68 -45.87
CA ASP A 719 -18.04 20.44 -45.31
C ASP A 719 -17.38 20.01 -44.01
N HIS A 720 -16.07 20.15 -43.89
CA HIS A 720 -15.35 19.80 -42.66
C HIS A 720 -15.66 20.80 -41.55
N PHE A 721 -15.71 22.09 -41.87
CA PHE A 721 -16.11 23.14 -40.94
C PHE A 721 -17.54 22.93 -40.42
N ALA A 722 -18.50 22.65 -41.30
CA ALA A 722 -19.87 22.34 -40.91
C ALA A 722 -19.97 21.15 -39.96
N LYS A 723 -19.20 20.07 -40.20
CA LYS A 723 -19.14 18.90 -39.30
C LYS A 723 -18.61 19.26 -37.90
N LEU A 724 -17.63 20.16 -37.81
CA LEU A 724 -17.08 20.61 -36.53
C LEU A 724 -18.08 21.47 -35.76
N CYS A 725 -18.76 22.40 -36.43
CA CYS A 725 -19.83 23.19 -35.80
C CYS A 725 -20.98 22.30 -35.30
N GLN A 726 -21.39 21.32 -36.13
CA GLN A 726 -22.42 20.34 -35.77
C GLN A 726 -22.02 19.51 -34.54
N LEU A 727 -20.78 19.02 -34.50
CA LEU A 727 -20.24 18.30 -33.34
C LEU A 727 -20.33 19.15 -32.06
N GLY A 728 -20.05 20.45 -32.14
CA GLY A 728 -20.12 21.36 -30.99
C GLY A 728 -21.54 21.56 -30.48
N CYS A 729 -22.52 21.69 -31.39
CA CYS A 729 -23.93 21.68 -31.04
C CYS A 729 -24.33 20.37 -30.37
N GLU A 730 -23.93 19.21 -30.90
CA GLU A 730 -24.24 17.90 -30.30
C GLU A 730 -23.65 17.74 -28.90
N MET A 731 -22.38 18.11 -28.72
CA MET A 731 -21.69 18.08 -27.42
C MET A 731 -22.36 18.97 -26.36
N THR A 732 -23.02 20.05 -26.78
CA THR A 732 -23.77 20.95 -25.89
C THR A 732 -25.27 20.66 -25.85
N ALA A 733 -25.72 19.57 -26.48
CA ALA A 733 -27.13 19.22 -26.67
C ALA A 733 -27.95 20.39 -27.26
N PHE A 734 -27.33 21.17 -28.15
CA PHE A 734 -27.86 22.35 -28.83
C PHE A 734 -28.25 23.50 -27.88
N LYS A 735 -27.73 23.52 -26.65
CA LYS A 735 -28.05 24.54 -25.65
C LYS A 735 -27.07 25.70 -25.62
N ASP A 736 -25.93 25.60 -26.28
CA ASP A 736 -24.96 26.69 -26.33
C ASP A 736 -25.23 27.59 -27.55
N PRO A 737 -25.63 28.87 -27.34
CA PRO A 737 -25.96 29.78 -28.43
C PRO A 737 -24.76 30.07 -29.35
N TRP A 738 -23.52 30.03 -28.85
CA TRP A 738 -22.34 30.29 -29.66
C TRP A 738 -22.11 29.18 -30.68
N PHE A 739 -22.23 27.91 -30.28
CA PHE A 739 -22.12 26.79 -31.22
C PHE A 739 -23.24 26.80 -32.26
N ASN A 740 -24.48 27.12 -31.86
CA ASN A 740 -25.58 27.27 -32.82
C ASN A 740 -25.31 28.39 -33.84
N GLN A 741 -24.78 29.54 -33.41
CA GLN A 741 -24.39 30.62 -34.32
C GLN A 741 -23.30 30.16 -35.31
N THR A 742 -22.26 29.47 -34.84
CA THR A 742 -21.19 28.98 -35.74
C THR A 742 -21.68 27.92 -36.72
N LEU A 743 -22.68 27.11 -36.33
CA LEU A 743 -23.35 26.18 -37.23
C LEU A 743 -24.12 26.95 -38.31
N ALA A 744 -24.89 27.98 -37.95
CA ALA A 744 -25.58 28.83 -38.93
C ALA A 744 -24.60 29.51 -39.90
N ILE A 745 -23.46 30.01 -39.42
CA ILE A 745 -22.40 30.58 -40.28
C ILE A 745 -21.92 29.54 -41.29
N SER A 746 -21.75 28.28 -40.88
CA SER A 746 -21.35 27.19 -41.79
C SER A 746 -22.42 26.82 -42.84
N HIS A 747 -23.72 26.99 -42.52
CA HIS A 747 -24.81 26.86 -43.49
C HIS A 747 -24.82 28.02 -44.49
N ALA A 748 -24.66 29.25 -43.99
CA ALA A 748 -24.59 30.45 -44.83
C ALA A 748 -23.41 30.38 -45.82
N GLN A 749 -22.23 29.92 -45.39
CA GLN A 749 -21.06 29.70 -46.26
C GLN A 749 -21.30 28.68 -47.38
N ARG A 750 -22.29 27.78 -47.23
CA ARG A 750 -22.70 26.78 -48.22
C ARG A 750 -23.91 27.21 -49.06
N GLY A 751 -24.42 28.43 -48.85
CA GLY A 751 -25.59 28.97 -49.55
C GLY A 751 -26.94 28.52 -48.99
N GLU A 752 -26.97 27.86 -47.83
CA GLU A 752 -28.16 27.33 -47.17
C GLU A 752 -28.75 28.41 -46.23
N LEU A 753 -29.23 29.51 -46.82
CA LEU A 753 -29.58 30.73 -46.07
C LEU A 753 -30.83 30.55 -45.17
N ASP A 754 -31.81 29.76 -45.60
CA ASP A 754 -33.04 29.52 -44.82
C ASP A 754 -32.76 28.70 -43.55
N GLU A 755 -31.96 27.66 -43.68
CA GLU A 755 -31.47 26.86 -42.55
C GLU A 755 -30.61 27.69 -41.60
N ALA A 756 -29.71 28.54 -42.14
CA ALA A 756 -28.89 29.44 -41.34
C ALA A 756 -29.74 30.40 -40.48
N LEU A 757 -30.76 31.03 -41.07
CA LEU A 757 -31.68 31.93 -40.35
C LEU A 757 -32.47 31.21 -39.27
N GLY A 758 -32.99 30.01 -39.55
CA GLY A 758 -33.71 29.21 -38.56
C GLY A 758 -32.84 28.88 -37.33
N ILE A 759 -31.58 28.54 -37.56
CA ILE A 759 -30.61 28.26 -36.48
C ILE A 759 -30.23 29.53 -35.72
N LEU A 760 -30.04 30.68 -36.39
CA LEU A 760 -29.71 31.95 -35.73
C LEU A 760 -30.84 32.46 -34.84
N HIS A 761 -32.10 32.33 -35.25
CA HIS A 761 -33.23 32.70 -34.40
C HIS A 761 -33.26 31.87 -33.11
N ARG A 762 -33.01 30.56 -33.22
CA ARG A 762 -32.90 29.68 -32.05
C ARG A 762 -31.69 30.06 -31.17
N ALA A 763 -30.55 30.40 -31.78
CA ALA A 763 -29.38 30.86 -31.05
C ALA A 763 -29.65 32.17 -30.29
N ALA A 764 -30.38 33.11 -30.89
CA ALA A 764 -30.77 34.37 -30.27
C ALA A 764 -31.71 34.16 -29.07
N GLU A 765 -32.67 33.25 -29.18
CA GLU A 765 -33.53 32.87 -28.06
C GLU A 765 -32.71 32.30 -26.89
N LEU A 766 -31.81 31.35 -27.16
CA LEU A 766 -30.92 30.77 -26.15
C LEU A 766 -30.00 31.83 -25.51
N ALA A 767 -29.42 32.73 -26.30
CA ALA A 767 -28.58 33.81 -25.79
C ALA A 767 -29.36 34.78 -24.90
N ARG A 768 -30.63 35.05 -25.23
CA ARG A 768 -31.53 35.89 -24.42
C ARG A 768 -31.89 35.21 -23.10
N GLU A 769 -32.24 33.92 -23.13
CA GLU A 769 -32.53 33.12 -21.93
C GLU A 769 -31.32 33.05 -20.99
N GLN A 770 -30.12 32.95 -21.55
CA GLN A 770 -28.85 32.87 -20.82
C GLN A 770 -28.24 34.23 -20.47
N GLN A 771 -28.92 35.34 -20.79
CA GLN A 771 -28.48 36.71 -20.52
C GLN A 771 -27.12 37.06 -21.13
N GLN A 772 -26.80 36.50 -22.30
CA GLN A 772 -25.56 36.74 -23.03
C GLN A 772 -25.71 37.93 -24.00
N THR A 773 -25.84 39.15 -23.46
CA THR A 773 -26.22 40.35 -24.22
C THR A 773 -25.29 40.66 -25.40
N ALA A 774 -23.97 40.51 -25.24
CA ALA A 774 -23.01 40.77 -26.31
C ALA A 774 -23.13 39.76 -27.47
N LEU A 775 -23.29 38.48 -27.15
CA LEU A 775 -23.47 37.43 -28.15
C LEU A 775 -24.82 37.57 -28.86
N LEU A 776 -25.88 37.92 -28.12
CA LEU A 776 -27.19 38.19 -28.71
C LEU A 776 -27.12 39.29 -29.77
N GLN A 777 -26.44 40.41 -29.47
CA GLN A 777 -26.27 41.50 -30.41
C GLN A 777 -25.48 41.08 -31.66
N GLU A 778 -24.46 40.24 -31.49
CA GLU A 778 -23.71 39.66 -32.61
C GLU A 778 -24.58 38.75 -33.48
N ILE A 779 -25.40 37.88 -32.86
CA ILE A 779 -26.34 36.99 -33.56
C ILE A 779 -27.39 37.81 -34.33
N GLU A 780 -28.00 38.82 -33.71
CA GLU A 780 -28.99 39.70 -34.35
C GLU A 780 -28.39 40.44 -35.55
N THR A 781 -27.15 40.93 -35.43
CA THR A 781 -26.42 41.55 -36.55
C THR A 781 -26.19 40.57 -37.71
N ASN A 782 -25.86 39.31 -37.40
CA ASN A 782 -25.69 38.27 -38.41
C ASN A 782 -27.02 37.88 -39.09
N ILE A 783 -28.14 37.90 -38.36
CA ILE A 783 -29.49 37.72 -38.93
C ILE A 783 -29.78 38.82 -39.94
N ASP A 784 -29.58 40.09 -39.55
CA ASP A 784 -29.83 41.23 -40.42
C ASP A 784 -28.95 41.16 -41.69
N THR A 785 -27.67 40.82 -41.53
CA THR A 785 -26.72 40.68 -42.65
C THR A 785 -27.14 39.57 -43.62
N ILE A 786 -27.62 38.43 -43.15
CA ILE A 786 -28.10 37.35 -44.02
C ILE A 786 -29.40 37.74 -44.71
N MET A 787 -30.31 38.43 -44.01
CA MET A 787 -31.56 38.92 -44.57
C MET A 787 -31.37 39.99 -45.66
N GLU A 788 -30.33 40.83 -45.55
CA GLU A 788 -29.96 41.82 -46.58
C GLU A 788 -29.31 41.18 -47.83
N ASN A 789 -28.65 40.03 -47.67
CA ASN A 789 -27.98 39.31 -48.76
C ASN A 789 -28.85 38.21 -49.41
N ARG A 790 -30.09 38.04 -48.93
CA ARG A 790 -31.12 37.11 -49.44
C ARG A 790 -31.96 37.78 -50.52
#